data_AF-I2FQ40-F1
#
_entry.id   AF-I2FQ40-F1
#
_cell.length_a   1.000
_cell.length_b   1.000
_cell.length_c   1.000
_cell.angle_alpha   90.00
_cell.angle_beta   90.00
_cell.angle_gamma   90.00
#
_symmetry.space_group_name_H-M   'P 1'
#
loop_
_entity.id
_entity.type
_entity.pdbx_description
1 polymer ?
#
loop_
_entity_poly.entity_id
_entity_poly.type
_entity_poly.pdbx_seq_one_letter_code
_entity_poly.pdbx_strand_id
1 'polypeptide(L)'
;MATPNVPRGQALRFQKKGDPAFAKATAAKDAAAADALLSRRNALFQDYARAHQKPAWSPSISAAFRFLIIIRVSSAMYSVIKDCDETFGYWEPLHLLVFPRRKQHASVPFQSWEYSPQFAIRSWAFIAQFLPLTKLLAYFGVGKRQIFFAVRLLLAFISSFVDARFYKAVADVFSARVGRYCLMALAASAGIYEASTALLPSTFVMHATTLAFSSYLYPARLPSSDPSVLSNPSQRPFRAERLLITTLSFAAGAVLGWPFAIILAAPYLLEQLFFRGDDIIANNKYSNWILARWSTAIGAAVLSAFLVLPVLAVDTLAYGKLSFVPLNTVLYNLFSRSRGAGPELYGTEPWTFYFSNLLLNFNVLFPLALLSLPLLFVTARFDPRRFQRPALEASAKKGHVSVEQPSSLFTLALFRIAPFYLWFVVLSLQAHKEERFMYPAYTLLCMNAAVSLYLIRTLAEVTFVKVTKSPYRASKSSLFTTITSSVLALSVVLGVLRCVGQLNNYHAPFDVLFHFEGYELPRVVADLFPETLSPVIQQRIARGLSPVATEQEKDYNDRGLGEENKGNSVDLTISLEPLKSLEKPIRLCYGKEWHRFPTHFLVPADVEVEWIKSQFTGILPKHFDVDASSTIQEPDLVTRTLDATPAWAWPWSSVTRRVQSGFNDLNKEEFDRYVHVSSCDYLVDLDLPHRSLASGFKESINEPRYATKSHHWDRVFCGAFLDAEFSRPVADPRDSLFTKAVQKVVAALHRAFWLPKSWPGNANVYGDYCILRNRDSTFQPAAIKTQTPRA
;
A
#
# COMPACT_ATOMS: atom_id res chain seq x y z
N MET A 1 -7.15 -52.13 -49.30
CA MET A 1 -6.20 -53.24 -49.50
C MET A 1 -5.01 -53.06 -48.56
N ALA A 2 -4.44 -54.17 -48.13
CA ALA A 2 -3.59 -54.43 -46.96
C ALA A 2 -2.39 -53.49 -46.70
N THR A 3 -2.09 -53.30 -45.41
CA THR A 3 -0.82 -52.82 -44.84
C THR A 3 0.25 -53.91 -44.88
N PRO A 4 1.54 -53.60 -45.13
CA PRO A 4 2.60 -54.61 -45.07
C PRO A 4 3.27 -54.64 -43.68
N ASN A 5 3.26 -55.84 -43.10
CA ASN A 5 4.31 -56.46 -42.28
C ASN A 5 5.03 -55.62 -41.20
N VAL A 6 4.51 -55.67 -39.97
CA VAL A 6 5.33 -55.56 -38.75
C VAL A 6 5.79 -56.97 -38.36
N PRO A 7 7.10 -57.26 -38.22
CA PRO A 7 7.60 -58.58 -37.87
C PRO A 7 7.14 -59.02 -36.47
N ARG A 8 6.68 -60.28 -36.36
CA ARG A 8 6.12 -60.91 -35.14
C ARG A 8 7.02 -60.91 -33.89
N GLY A 9 8.29 -60.49 -33.99
CA GLY A 9 9.22 -60.40 -32.87
C GLY A 9 9.24 -59.07 -32.10
N GLN A 10 8.63 -57.99 -32.59
CA GLN A 10 8.65 -56.68 -31.91
C GLN A 10 7.41 -56.39 -31.04
N ALA A 11 6.38 -57.22 -31.09
CA ALA A 11 5.17 -57.06 -30.27
C ALA A 11 5.40 -57.33 -28.77
N LEU A 12 6.51 -57.98 -28.40
CA LEU A 12 6.82 -58.35 -27.01
C LEU A 12 7.52 -57.26 -26.18
N ARG A 13 7.85 -56.09 -26.76
CA ARG A 13 8.48 -54.98 -26.01
C ARG A 13 7.50 -53.93 -25.46
N PHE A 14 6.21 -54.00 -25.78
CA PHE A 14 5.19 -53.03 -25.34
C PHE A 14 4.14 -53.60 -24.37
N GLN A 15 4.34 -54.80 -23.85
CA GLN A 15 3.48 -55.40 -22.79
C GLN A 15 4.11 -55.33 -21.39
N LYS A 16 4.85 -54.27 -21.06
CA LYS A 16 4.92 -53.88 -19.65
C LYS A 16 3.61 -53.14 -19.35
N LYS A 17 2.82 -53.63 -18.38
CA LYS A 17 1.74 -52.86 -17.75
C LYS A 17 2.34 -51.50 -17.39
N GLY A 18 2.04 -50.48 -18.19
CA GLY A 18 2.50 -49.12 -17.93
C GLY A 18 2.00 -48.72 -16.56
N ASP A 19 2.88 -48.17 -15.73
CA ASP A 19 2.50 -47.69 -14.41
C ASP A 19 1.27 -46.78 -14.54
N PRO A 20 0.10 -47.15 -13.97
CA PRO A 20 -1.11 -46.37 -14.08
C PRO A 20 -0.93 -44.97 -13.50
N ALA A 21 -0.01 -44.78 -12.54
CA ALA A 21 0.35 -43.45 -12.04
C ALA A 21 1.08 -42.63 -13.11
N PHE A 22 2.01 -43.23 -13.86
CA PHE A 22 2.69 -42.58 -14.98
C PHE A 22 1.75 -42.27 -16.14
N ALA A 23 0.84 -43.19 -16.48
CA ALA A 23 -0.18 -42.96 -17.51
C ALA A 23 -1.15 -41.84 -17.11
N LYS A 24 -1.58 -41.80 -15.84
CA LYS A 24 -2.42 -40.72 -15.30
C LYS A 24 -1.67 -39.38 -15.27
N ALA A 25 -0.39 -39.38 -14.89
CA ALA A 25 0.45 -38.18 -14.90
C ALA A 25 0.70 -37.67 -16.33
N THR A 26 0.88 -38.57 -17.30
CA THR A 26 1.07 -38.23 -18.71
C THR A 26 -0.24 -37.70 -19.31
N ALA A 27 -1.37 -38.35 -19.05
CA ALA A 27 -2.69 -37.87 -19.47
C ALA A 27 -3.04 -36.51 -18.84
N ALA A 28 -2.70 -36.28 -17.57
CA ALA A 28 -2.87 -34.98 -16.92
C ALA A 28 -1.96 -33.90 -17.55
N LYS A 29 -0.74 -34.26 -17.93
CA LYS A 29 0.22 -33.37 -18.61
C LYS A 29 -0.22 -33.04 -20.04
N ASP A 30 -0.77 -34.01 -20.77
CA ASP A 30 -1.29 -33.84 -22.12
C ASP A 30 -2.59 -33.03 -22.12
N ALA A 31 -3.48 -33.27 -21.14
CA ALA A 31 -4.67 -32.45 -20.93
C ALA A 31 -4.30 -31.00 -20.57
N ALA A 32 -3.31 -30.80 -19.69
CA ALA A 32 -2.79 -29.47 -19.37
C ALA A 32 -2.14 -28.78 -20.57
N ALA A 33 -1.45 -29.53 -21.44
CA ALA A 33 -0.88 -29.00 -22.68
C ALA A 33 -1.96 -28.62 -23.71
N ALA A 34 -3.02 -29.41 -23.82
CA ALA A 34 -4.17 -29.11 -24.68
C ALA A 34 -4.95 -27.88 -24.17
N ASP A 35 -5.17 -27.77 -22.87
CA ASP A 35 -5.83 -26.61 -22.26
C ASP A 35 -4.98 -25.34 -22.40
N ALA A 36 -3.65 -25.43 -22.24
CA ALA A 36 -2.74 -24.31 -22.49
C ALA A 36 -2.75 -23.85 -23.98
N LEU A 37 -2.96 -24.77 -24.93
CA LEU A 37 -3.12 -24.45 -26.35
C LEU A 37 -4.49 -23.80 -26.65
N LEU A 38 -5.54 -24.20 -25.96
CA LEU A 38 -6.89 -23.63 -26.08
C LEU A 38 -7.00 -22.25 -25.42
N SER A 39 -6.40 -22.07 -24.24
CA SER A 39 -6.22 -20.76 -23.58
C SER A 39 -5.51 -19.77 -24.50
N ARG A 40 -4.45 -20.21 -25.20
CA ARG A 40 -3.72 -19.39 -26.19
C ARG A 40 -4.60 -18.94 -27.36
N ARG A 41 -5.56 -19.75 -27.79
CA ARG A 41 -6.49 -19.40 -28.90
C ARG A 41 -7.54 -18.35 -28.48
N ASN A 42 -7.79 -18.20 -27.17
CA ASN A 42 -8.76 -17.26 -26.62
C ASN A 42 -8.12 -16.04 -25.93
N ALA A 43 -6.79 -15.92 -25.94
CA ALA A 43 -6.09 -14.77 -25.40
C ALA A 43 -6.46 -13.48 -26.15
N LEU A 44 -6.53 -12.35 -25.44
CA LEU A 44 -6.79 -11.03 -26.03
C LEU A 44 -5.74 -10.64 -27.07
N PHE A 45 -4.48 -11.05 -26.87
CA PHE A 45 -3.40 -10.81 -27.82
C PHE A 45 -2.90 -12.13 -28.43
N GLN A 46 -3.05 -12.26 -29.75
CA GLN A 46 -2.65 -13.44 -30.49
C GLN A 46 -1.18 -13.37 -30.93
N ASP A 47 -0.40 -14.44 -30.65
CA ASP A 47 1.01 -14.58 -31.04
C ASP A 47 1.17 -15.49 -32.28
N TYR A 48 0.94 -14.94 -33.48
CA TYR A 48 0.99 -15.69 -34.75
C TYR A 48 2.39 -16.20 -35.14
N ALA A 49 3.43 -15.39 -34.94
CA ALA A 49 4.80 -15.72 -35.36
C ALA A 49 5.40 -16.95 -34.64
N ARG A 50 4.79 -17.37 -33.53
CA ARG A 50 5.28 -18.48 -32.68
C ARG A 50 4.18 -19.50 -32.39
N ALA A 51 3.13 -19.57 -33.22
CA ALA A 51 2.00 -20.47 -33.01
C ALA A 51 2.41 -21.94 -32.82
N HIS A 52 3.52 -22.36 -33.46
CA HIS A 52 4.08 -23.72 -33.38
C HIS A 52 5.01 -23.98 -32.17
N GLN A 53 5.36 -22.95 -31.38
CA GLN A 53 6.22 -23.10 -30.21
C GLN A 53 5.40 -23.38 -28.94
N LYS A 54 6.01 -24.09 -27.96
CA LYS A 54 5.42 -24.30 -26.64
C LYS A 54 4.99 -22.95 -26.00
N PRO A 55 3.85 -22.91 -25.29
CA PRO A 55 3.39 -21.69 -24.63
C PRO A 55 4.47 -21.15 -23.69
N ALA A 56 4.58 -19.82 -23.61
CA ALA A 56 5.52 -19.19 -22.70
C ALA A 56 5.13 -19.55 -21.26
N TRP A 57 6.12 -19.97 -20.46
CA TRP A 57 5.90 -20.29 -19.06
C TRP A 57 5.51 -19.05 -18.25
N SER A 58 4.57 -19.24 -17.32
CA SER A 58 4.14 -18.26 -16.32
C SER A 58 4.16 -18.90 -14.93
N PRO A 59 4.70 -18.23 -13.90
CA PRO A 59 4.54 -18.65 -12.51
C PRO A 59 3.11 -19.05 -12.13
N SER A 60 2.97 -20.04 -11.24
CA SER A 60 1.69 -20.36 -10.61
C SER A 60 1.29 -19.27 -9.61
N ILE A 61 0.02 -19.23 -9.19
CA ILE A 61 -0.44 -18.28 -8.15
C ILE A 61 0.38 -18.45 -6.87
N SER A 62 0.65 -19.69 -6.45
CA SER A 62 1.46 -19.96 -5.26
C SER A 62 2.90 -19.46 -5.39
N ALA A 63 3.53 -19.65 -6.56
CA ALA A 63 4.88 -19.14 -6.82
C ALA A 63 4.91 -17.60 -6.84
N ALA A 64 3.94 -16.97 -7.49
CA ALA A 64 3.82 -15.51 -7.52
C ALA A 64 3.57 -14.92 -6.12
N PHE A 65 2.69 -15.55 -5.33
CA PHE A 65 2.42 -15.15 -3.95
C PHE A 65 3.69 -15.22 -3.09
N ARG A 66 4.41 -16.35 -3.12
CA ARG A 66 5.66 -16.53 -2.35
C ARG A 66 6.74 -15.54 -2.76
N PHE A 67 6.80 -15.18 -4.04
CA PHE A 67 7.72 -14.16 -4.53
C PHE A 67 7.35 -12.76 -4.02
N LEU A 68 6.08 -12.38 -4.12
CA LEU A 68 5.61 -11.06 -3.71
C LEU A 68 5.62 -10.87 -2.19
N ILE A 69 5.25 -11.88 -1.40
CA ILE A 69 5.13 -11.74 0.06
C ILE A 69 6.46 -11.39 0.72
N ILE A 70 7.60 -11.89 0.21
CA ILE A 70 8.92 -11.54 0.73
C ILE A 70 9.16 -10.03 0.61
N ILE A 71 8.78 -9.44 -0.53
CA ILE A 71 8.93 -8.02 -0.83
C ILE A 71 7.93 -7.18 -0.01
N ARG A 72 6.70 -7.67 0.15
CA ARG A 72 5.67 -6.96 0.93
C ARG A 72 5.94 -7.00 2.43
N VAL A 73 6.52 -8.08 2.94
CA VAL A 73 6.99 -8.18 4.32
C VAL A 73 8.11 -7.17 4.56
N SER A 74 9.06 -7.02 3.65
CA SER A 74 10.08 -5.97 3.82
C SER A 74 9.46 -4.57 3.84
N SER A 75 8.41 -4.32 3.03
CA SER A 75 7.67 -3.05 3.13
C SER A 75 7.00 -2.87 4.49
N ALA A 76 6.33 -3.90 5.00
CA ALA A 76 5.69 -3.85 6.31
C ALA A 76 6.66 -3.50 7.43
N MET A 77 7.92 -3.95 7.34
CA MET A 77 8.95 -3.72 8.37
C MET A 77 9.64 -2.37 8.23
N TYR A 78 9.91 -1.91 7.00
CA TYR A 78 10.83 -0.79 6.77
C TYR A 78 10.21 0.45 6.13
N SER A 79 9.03 0.37 5.51
CA SER A 79 8.46 1.60 4.92
C SER A 79 8.02 2.58 6.02
N VAL A 80 8.24 3.87 5.75
CA VAL A 80 7.89 4.96 6.66
C VAL A 80 6.43 5.37 6.47
N ILE A 81 5.83 5.97 7.50
CA ILE A 81 4.53 6.64 7.38
C ILE A 81 4.76 8.01 6.74
N LYS A 82 4.15 8.23 5.57
CA LYS A 82 4.29 9.49 4.82
C LYS A 82 3.11 10.43 4.95
N ASP A 83 1.97 9.89 5.32
CA ASP A 83 0.69 10.58 5.34
C ASP A 83 0.22 10.67 6.80
N CYS A 84 0.05 11.90 7.29
CA CYS A 84 -0.40 12.13 8.66
C CYS A 84 -1.82 11.60 8.91
N ASP A 85 -2.64 11.46 7.87
CA ASP A 85 -3.95 10.83 7.98
C ASP A 85 -3.86 9.33 8.22
N GLU A 86 -2.78 8.66 7.79
CA GLU A 86 -2.55 7.27 8.16
C GLU A 86 -2.45 7.16 9.69
N THR A 87 -1.68 8.06 10.29
CA THR A 87 -1.51 8.15 11.74
C THR A 87 -2.81 8.55 12.43
N PHE A 88 -3.22 9.81 12.28
CA PHE A 88 -4.30 10.39 13.08
C PHE A 88 -5.68 9.92 12.68
N GLY A 89 -5.82 9.50 11.43
CA GLY A 89 -7.07 9.02 10.87
C GLY A 89 -7.30 7.53 11.01
N TYR A 90 -6.28 6.71 11.26
CA TYR A 90 -6.48 5.24 11.31
C TYR A 90 -5.67 4.53 12.39
N TRP A 91 -4.37 4.83 12.56
CA TRP A 91 -3.60 4.22 13.65
C TRP A 91 -4.08 4.67 15.03
N GLU A 92 -4.34 5.96 15.21
CA GLU A 92 -4.78 6.51 16.50
C GLU A 92 -6.17 5.98 16.95
N PRO A 93 -7.21 5.98 16.10
CA PRO A 93 -8.47 5.31 16.40
C PRO A 93 -8.32 3.81 16.66
N LEU A 94 -7.46 3.10 15.91
CA LEU A 94 -7.20 1.69 16.15
C LEU A 94 -6.54 1.48 17.52
N HIS A 95 -5.62 2.35 17.92
CA HIS A 95 -4.99 2.32 19.24
C HIS A 95 -6.05 2.46 20.35
N LEU A 96 -7.00 3.39 20.19
CA LEU A 96 -8.12 3.59 21.13
C LEU A 96 -8.94 2.31 21.31
N LEU A 97 -9.28 1.64 20.21
CA LEU A 97 -10.11 0.45 20.29
C LEU A 97 -9.34 -0.72 20.92
N VAL A 98 -8.04 -0.85 20.67
CA VAL A 98 -7.24 -2.02 21.06
C VAL A 98 -6.80 -1.96 22.52
N PHE A 99 -6.19 -0.87 22.94
CA PHE A 99 -5.56 -0.80 24.27
C PHE A 99 -6.49 -0.17 25.30
N PRO A 100 -6.52 -0.72 26.53
CA PRO A 100 -7.29 -0.10 27.59
C PRO A 100 -6.68 1.24 27.98
N ARG A 101 -7.54 2.11 28.52
CA ARG A 101 -7.12 3.34 29.18
C ARG A 101 -6.14 3.02 30.31
N ARG A 102 -5.08 3.84 30.43
CA ARG A 102 -4.21 3.87 31.62
C ARG A 102 -4.46 5.14 32.44
N LYS A 103 -3.92 5.19 33.67
CA LYS A 103 -4.10 6.33 34.58
C LYS A 103 -3.50 7.61 33.97
N GLN A 104 -4.10 8.77 34.30
CA GLN A 104 -3.57 10.12 34.05
C GLN A 104 -3.24 10.47 32.58
N HIS A 105 -4.14 10.22 31.63
CA HIS A 105 -3.99 10.53 30.19
C HIS A 105 -2.80 9.89 29.45
N ALA A 106 -1.94 9.17 30.16
CA ALA A 106 -0.79 8.52 29.54
C ALA A 106 -1.26 7.49 28.52
N SER A 107 -0.71 7.56 27.30
CA SER A 107 -1.12 6.76 26.14
C SER A 107 -2.55 6.96 25.63
N VAL A 108 -3.21 8.08 25.92
CA VAL A 108 -4.46 8.42 25.22
C VAL A 108 -4.12 8.80 23.78
N PRO A 109 -4.72 8.15 22.77
CA PRO A 109 -4.46 8.48 21.38
C PRO A 109 -5.20 9.74 20.93
N PHE A 110 -4.80 10.26 19.78
CA PHE A 110 -5.38 11.46 19.20
C PHE A 110 -6.65 11.18 18.38
N GLN A 111 -7.63 12.08 18.49
CA GLN A 111 -8.87 12.16 17.73
C GLN A 111 -8.79 13.30 16.71
N SER A 112 -9.05 13.00 15.44
CA SER A 112 -9.34 14.02 14.43
C SER A 112 -10.79 14.50 14.53
N TRP A 113 -11.07 15.73 14.10
CA TRP A 113 -12.43 16.29 14.05
C TRP A 113 -13.39 15.42 13.23
N GLU A 114 -12.89 14.68 12.25
CA GLU A 114 -13.65 13.82 11.36
C GLU A 114 -14.29 12.61 12.07
N TYR A 115 -13.74 12.22 13.22
CA TYR A 115 -14.29 11.21 14.13
C TYR A 115 -15.21 11.80 15.20
N SER A 116 -15.40 13.12 15.27
CA SER A 116 -16.41 13.69 16.16
C SER A 116 -17.81 13.34 15.63
N PRO A 117 -18.75 12.91 16.50
CA PRO A 117 -20.13 12.63 16.12
C PRO A 117 -20.83 13.78 15.41
N GLN A 118 -20.38 15.02 15.62
CA GLN A 118 -20.90 16.18 14.90
C GLN A 118 -20.73 16.04 13.38
N PHE A 119 -19.55 15.60 12.93
CA PHE A 119 -19.20 15.52 11.50
C PHE A 119 -19.38 14.11 10.94
N ALA A 120 -18.90 13.09 11.66
CA ALA A 120 -19.02 11.67 11.30
C ALA A 120 -18.65 11.37 9.83
N ILE A 121 -17.42 11.76 9.42
CA ILE A 121 -16.91 11.57 8.05
C ILE A 121 -15.77 10.54 7.93
N ARG A 122 -15.31 9.94 9.05
CA ARG A 122 -14.45 8.74 9.03
C ARG A 122 -15.18 7.52 9.58
N SER A 123 -15.15 6.41 8.86
CA SER A 123 -15.91 5.21 9.25
C SER A 123 -15.18 4.44 10.35
N TRP A 124 -15.89 4.11 11.43
CA TRP A 124 -15.42 3.19 12.46
C TRP A 124 -15.45 1.75 11.96
N ALA A 125 -16.34 1.41 11.03
CA ALA A 125 -16.39 0.09 10.40
C ALA A 125 -15.08 -0.26 9.68
N PHE A 126 -14.41 0.72 9.07
CA PHE A 126 -13.10 0.53 8.46
C PHE A 126 -12.02 0.13 9.50
N ILE A 127 -12.07 0.70 10.70
CA ILE A 127 -11.13 0.35 11.79
C ILE A 127 -11.50 -1.01 12.39
N ALA A 128 -12.80 -1.26 12.58
CA ALA A 128 -13.33 -2.44 13.25
C ALA A 128 -12.88 -3.76 12.62
N GLN A 129 -12.63 -3.79 11.30
CA GLN A 129 -12.17 -4.99 10.60
C GLN A 129 -10.80 -5.50 11.08
N PHE A 130 -9.98 -4.67 11.71
CA PHE A 130 -8.66 -5.04 12.23
C PHE A 130 -8.70 -5.57 13.66
N LEU A 131 -9.81 -5.37 14.38
CA LEU A 131 -9.98 -5.80 15.77
C LEU A 131 -9.79 -7.30 16.00
N PRO A 132 -10.28 -8.21 15.13
CA PRO A 132 -10.06 -9.65 15.34
C PRO A 132 -8.59 -10.02 15.48
N LEU A 133 -7.70 -9.36 14.72
CA LEU A 133 -6.26 -9.58 14.82
C LEU A 133 -5.68 -8.85 16.05
N THR A 134 -5.92 -7.55 16.15
CA THR A 134 -5.23 -6.71 17.14
C THR A 134 -5.67 -7.00 18.57
N LYS A 135 -6.96 -7.25 18.81
CA LYS A 135 -7.46 -7.65 20.14
C LYS A 135 -6.97 -9.03 20.54
N LEU A 136 -6.92 -9.97 19.61
CA LEU A 136 -6.40 -11.31 19.88
C LEU A 136 -4.93 -11.24 20.32
N LEU A 137 -4.11 -10.50 19.59
CA LEU A 137 -2.69 -10.30 19.95
C LEU A 137 -2.53 -9.57 21.29
N ALA A 138 -3.30 -8.50 21.51
CA ALA A 138 -3.27 -7.77 22.78
C ALA A 138 -3.71 -8.65 23.96
N TYR A 139 -4.70 -9.53 23.77
CA TYR A 139 -5.15 -10.49 24.78
C TYR A 139 -4.04 -11.46 25.18
N PHE A 140 -3.20 -11.89 24.25
CA PHE A 140 -2.02 -12.72 24.52
C PHE A 140 -0.79 -11.93 25.03
N GLY A 141 -0.95 -10.65 25.38
CA GLY A 141 0.12 -9.83 25.93
C GLY A 141 1.17 -9.38 24.90
N VAL A 142 0.86 -9.45 23.60
CA VAL A 142 1.75 -8.95 22.55
C VAL A 142 1.85 -7.42 22.65
N GLY A 143 3.07 -6.89 22.65
CA GLY A 143 3.34 -5.45 22.81
C GLY A 143 2.80 -4.58 21.67
N LYS A 144 2.66 -3.28 21.94
CA LYS A 144 2.08 -2.30 20.99
C LYS A 144 2.84 -2.28 19.65
N ARG A 145 4.16 -2.17 19.70
CA ARG A 145 5.02 -2.14 18.50
C ARG A 145 4.85 -3.39 17.64
N GLN A 146 4.77 -4.57 18.26
CA GLN A 146 4.59 -5.84 17.56
C GLN A 146 3.20 -5.92 16.90
N ILE A 147 2.14 -5.42 17.56
CA ILE A 147 0.79 -5.35 16.98
C ILE A 147 0.76 -4.41 15.77
N PHE A 148 1.44 -3.26 15.82
CA PHE A 148 1.59 -2.37 14.68
C PHE A 148 2.17 -3.08 13.45
N PHE A 149 3.28 -3.81 13.65
CA PHE A 149 3.87 -4.60 12.58
C PHE A 149 2.99 -5.77 12.14
N ALA A 150 2.22 -6.40 13.04
CA ALA A 150 1.29 -7.46 12.70
C ALA A 150 0.16 -7.00 11.75
N VAL A 151 -0.39 -5.79 11.97
CA VAL A 151 -1.37 -5.19 11.06
C VAL A 151 -0.76 -4.94 9.68
N ARG A 152 0.47 -4.41 9.62
CA ARG A 152 1.17 -4.19 8.35
C ARG A 152 1.50 -5.50 7.62
N LEU A 153 1.83 -6.57 8.36
CA LEU A 153 2.03 -7.91 7.82
C LEU A 153 0.72 -8.53 7.28
N LEU A 154 -0.42 -8.28 7.93
CA LEU A 154 -1.74 -8.67 7.41
C LEU A 154 -2.00 -7.97 6.07
N LEU A 155 -1.75 -6.66 5.97
CA LEU A 155 -1.89 -5.90 4.72
C LEU A 155 -0.94 -6.43 3.64
N ALA A 156 0.32 -6.73 3.98
CA ALA A 156 1.29 -7.35 3.09
C ALA A 156 0.81 -8.72 2.55
N PHE A 157 0.20 -9.55 3.41
CA PHE A 157 -0.38 -10.83 3.04
C PHE A 157 -1.55 -10.67 2.06
N ILE A 158 -2.51 -9.80 2.41
CA ILE A 158 -3.68 -9.50 1.57
C ILE A 158 -3.22 -8.99 0.21
N SER A 159 -2.33 -7.99 0.19
CA SER A 159 -1.75 -7.42 -1.03
C SER A 159 -1.11 -8.50 -1.91
N SER A 160 -0.23 -9.33 -1.33
CA SER A 160 0.47 -10.37 -2.08
C SER A 160 -0.48 -11.41 -2.67
N PHE A 161 -1.56 -11.74 -1.94
CA PHE A 161 -2.56 -12.69 -2.40
C PHE A 161 -3.39 -12.14 -3.57
N VAL A 162 -3.91 -10.91 -3.43
CA VAL A 162 -4.71 -10.30 -4.50
C VAL A 162 -3.85 -9.97 -5.73
N ASP A 163 -2.62 -9.50 -5.54
CA ASP A 163 -1.65 -9.23 -6.61
C ASP A 163 -1.30 -10.52 -7.37
N ALA A 164 -1.08 -11.64 -6.69
CA ALA A 164 -0.78 -12.93 -7.33
C ALA A 164 -1.97 -13.44 -8.16
N ARG A 165 -3.20 -13.26 -7.66
CA ARG A 165 -4.43 -13.64 -8.38
C ARG A 165 -4.64 -12.74 -9.60
N PHE A 166 -4.43 -11.43 -9.45
CA PHE A 166 -4.50 -10.45 -10.53
C PHE A 166 -3.46 -10.70 -11.61
N TYR A 167 -2.19 -10.93 -11.23
CA TYR A 167 -1.12 -11.32 -12.13
C TYR A 167 -1.52 -12.55 -12.97
N LYS A 168 -2.06 -13.59 -12.32
CA LYS A 168 -2.46 -14.81 -13.02
C LYS A 168 -3.58 -14.54 -14.01
N ALA A 169 -4.57 -13.73 -13.64
CA ALA A 169 -5.63 -13.30 -14.54
C ALA A 169 -5.06 -12.53 -15.76
N VAL A 170 -4.10 -11.64 -15.55
CA VAL A 170 -3.40 -10.95 -16.65
C VAL A 170 -2.65 -11.95 -17.54
N ALA A 171 -1.96 -12.93 -16.96
CA ALA A 171 -1.23 -13.96 -17.70
C ALA A 171 -2.15 -14.84 -18.56
N ASP A 172 -3.32 -15.19 -18.04
CA ASP A 172 -4.26 -16.10 -18.68
C ASP A 172 -5.10 -15.40 -19.76
N VAL A 173 -5.42 -14.13 -19.56
CA VAL A 173 -6.32 -13.37 -20.45
C VAL A 173 -5.55 -12.63 -21.53
N PHE A 174 -4.44 -11.96 -21.21
CA PHE A 174 -3.66 -11.22 -22.20
C PHE A 174 -2.62 -12.10 -22.87
N SER A 175 -1.66 -12.58 -22.09
CA SER A 175 -0.68 -13.61 -22.45
C SER A 175 0.27 -13.84 -21.26
N ALA A 176 0.89 -15.02 -21.20
CA ALA A 176 1.90 -15.33 -20.18
C ALA A 176 3.07 -14.33 -20.14
N ARG A 177 3.39 -13.64 -21.26
CA ARG A 177 4.40 -12.57 -21.27
C ARG A 177 3.92 -11.32 -20.56
N VAL A 178 2.74 -10.81 -20.92
CA VAL A 178 2.14 -9.63 -20.27
C VAL A 178 2.01 -9.88 -18.78
N GLY A 179 1.56 -11.09 -18.40
CA GLY A 179 1.58 -11.53 -17.01
C GLY A 179 2.95 -11.34 -16.38
N ARG A 180 4.02 -11.95 -16.93
CA ARG A 180 5.37 -11.86 -16.32
C ARG A 180 5.85 -10.42 -16.19
N TYR A 181 5.58 -9.57 -17.18
CA TYR A 181 5.93 -8.15 -17.12
C TYR A 181 5.16 -7.45 -16.00
N CYS A 182 3.87 -7.74 -15.85
CA CYS A 182 3.04 -7.23 -14.76
C CYS A 182 3.53 -7.70 -13.38
N LEU A 183 3.89 -8.99 -13.23
CA LEU A 183 4.44 -9.50 -11.97
C LEU A 183 5.71 -8.78 -11.55
N MET A 184 6.63 -8.55 -12.50
CA MET A 184 7.85 -7.79 -12.22
C MET A 184 7.53 -6.33 -11.89
N ALA A 185 6.59 -5.70 -12.59
CA ALA A 185 6.15 -4.34 -12.29
C ALA A 185 5.54 -4.21 -10.88
N LEU A 186 4.67 -5.15 -10.48
CA LEU A 186 4.07 -5.19 -9.14
C LEU A 186 5.13 -5.38 -8.04
N ALA A 187 6.14 -6.21 -8.29
CA ALA A 187 7.24 -6.48 -7.36
C ALA A 187 8.23 -5.31 -7.24
N ALA A 188 8.52 -4.62 -8.34
CA ALA A 188 9.59 -3.63 -8.45
C ALA A 188 9.18 -2.20 -8.12
N SER A 189 7.89 -1.87 -8.20
CA SER A 189 7.46 -0.47 -8.10
C SER A 189 7.50 0.04 -6.67
N ALA A 190 8.19 1.16 -6.43
CA ALA A 190 8.23 1.82 -5.12
C ALA A 190 6.83 2.27 -4.66
N GLY A 191 6.00 2.73 -5.60
CA GLY A 191 4.61 3.09 -5.29
C GLY A 191 3.78 1.92 -4.74
N ILE A 192 3.91 0.71 -5.32
CA ILE A 192 3.20 -0.47 -4.79
C ILE A 192 3.84 -0.92 -3.48
N TYR A 193 5.18 -0.87 -3.38
CA TYR A 193 5.90 -1.22 -2.16
C TYR A 193 5.31 -0.50 -0.96
N GLU A 194 5.19 0.82 -1.03
CA GLU A 194 4.69 1.64 0.07
C GLU A 194 3.17 1.53 0.25
N ALA A 195 2.40 1.64 -0.84
CA ALA A 195 0.94 1.59 -0.78
C ALA A 195 0.41 0.25 -0.24
N SER A 196 1.11 -0.86 -0.48
CA SER A 196 0.62 -2.20 -0.11
C SER A 196 0.43 -2.42 1.39
N THR A 197 1.13 -1.67 2.24
CA THR A 197 1.16 -1.88 3.70
C THR A 197 0.72 -0.66 4.51
N ALA A 198 0.30 0.42 3.85
CA ALA A 198 -0.22 1.62 4.52
C ALA A 198 -1.64 1.39 5.03
N LEU A 199 -1.93 1.76 6.29
CA LEU A 199 -3.25 1.63 6.91
C LEU A 199 -4.20 2.75 6.44
N LEU A 200 -4.58 2.70 5.17
CA LEU A 200 -5.42 3.71 4.52
C LEU A 200 -6.60 3.08 3.78
N PRO A 201 -7.76 3.75 3.69
CA PRO A 201 -8.86 3.31 2.85
C PRO A 201 -8.49 3.23 1.37
N SER A 202 -7.60 4.10 0.89
CA SER A 202 -7.09 4.05 -0.48
C SER A 202 -6.30 2.77 -0.77
N THR A 203 -5.53 2.27 0.21
CA THR A 203 -4.88 0.95 0.16
C THR A 203 -5.90 -0.18 0.09
N PHE A 204 -6.94 -0.12 0.91
CA PHE A 204 -8.02 -1.10 0.87
C PHE A 204 -8.73 -1.10 -0.49
N VAL A 205 -9.00 0.08 -1.05
CA VAL A 205 -9.55 0.23 -2.41
C VAL A 205 -8.60 -0.32 -3.46
N MET A 206 -7.29 -0.12 -3.34
CA MET A 206 -6.31 -0.71 -4.24
C MET A 206 -6.40 -2.25 -4.22
N HIS A 207 -6.46 -2.86 -3.03
CA HIS A 207 -6.59 -4.31 -2.88
C HIS A 207 -7.92 -4.81 -3.44
N ALA A 208 -9.02 -4.12 -3.14
CA ALA A 208 -10.36 -4.45 -3.63
C ALA A 208 -10.48 -4.30 -5.15
N THR A 209 -9.92 -3.24 -5.73
CA THR A 209 -9.84 -3.04 -7.18
C THR A 209 -9.01 -4.14 -7.83
N THR A 210 -7.86 -4.48 -7.25
CA THR A 210 -7.00 -5.55 -7.76
C THR A 210 -7.70 -6.91 -7.73
N LEU A 211 -8.43 -7.22 -6.65
CA LEU A 211 -9.26 -8.41 -6.55
C LEU A 211 -10.41 -8.40 -7.57
N ALA A 212 -11.08 -7.26 -7.75
CA ALA A 212 -12.13 -7.09 -8.76
C ALA A 212 -11.58 -7.39 -10.16
N PHE A 213 -10.42 -6.82 -10.52
CA PHE A 213 -9.77 -7.06 -11.79
C PHE A 213 -9.27 -8.50 -11.96
N SER A 214 -8.86 -9.16 -10.89
CA SER A 214 -8.48 -10.58 -10.95
C SER A 214 -9.61 -11.48 -11.45
N SER A 215 -10.87 -11.06 -11.26
CA SER A 215 -12.07 -11.77 -11.72
C SER A 215 -12.63 -11.18 -13.02
N TYR A 216 -12.77 -9.86 -13.08
CA TYR A 216 -13.28 -9.11 -14.25
C TYR A 216 -12.50 -9.45 -15.52
N LEU A 217 -11.19 -9.66 -15.41
CA LEU A 217 -10.35 -9.95 -16.56
C LEU A 217 -10.78 -11.23 -17.30
N TYR A 218 -11.37 -12.21 -16.63
CA TYR A 218 -11.85 -13.41 -17.31
C TYR A 218 -13.10 -13.14 -18.17
N PRO A 219 -13.38 -13.99 -19.17
CA PRO A 219 -14.62 -13.91 -19.92
C PRO A 219 -15.84 -14.22 -19.04
N ALA A 220 -17.00 -13.69 -19.44
CA ALA A 220 -18.27 -13.88 -18.72
C ALA A 220 -18.81 -15.33 -18.77
N ARG A 221 -18.29 -16.14 -19.70
CA ARG A 221 -18.64 -17.56 -19.86
C ARG A 221 -17.44 -18.44 -19.61
N LEU A 222 -17.69 -19.69 -19.24
CA LEU A 222 -16.64 -20.70 -19.14
C LEU A 222 -15.89 -20.88 -20.49
N PRO A 223 -14.59 -21.23 -20.44
CA PRO A 223 -13.82 -21.49 -21.64
C PRO A 223 -14.37 -22.71 -22.39
N SER A 224 -14.16 -22.74 -23.71
CA SER A 224 -14.58 -23.89 -24.55
C SER A 224 -13.88 -25.21 -24.20
N SER A 225 -12.78 -25.14 -23.44
CA SER A 225 -12.03 -26.29 -22.93
C SER A 225 -12.61 -26.89 -21.65
N ASP A 226 -13.59 -26.23 -21.02
CA ASP A 226 -14.20 -26.72 -19.79
C ASP A 226 -14.97 -28.03 -20.06
N PRO A 227 -14.79 -29.09 -19.24
CA PRO A 227 -15.49 -30.36 -19.42
C PRO A 227 -17.02 -30.21 -19.51
N SER A 228 -17.60 -29.23 -18.81
CA SER A 228 -19.03 -28.93 -18.85
C SER A 228 -19.50 -28.29 -20.16
N VAL A 229 -18.58 -27.73 -20.95
CA VAL A 229 -18.84 -27.05 -22.23
C VAL A 229 -18.65 -27.98 -23.43
N LEU A 230 -17.82 -29.02 -23.31
CA LEU A 230 -17.53 -29.96 -24.40
C LEU A 230 -18.77 -30.65 -24.97
N SER A 231 -19.81 -30.84 -24.16
CA SER A 231 -21.08 -31.47 -24.55
C SER A 231 -21.95 -30.57 -25.44
N ASN A 232 -21.89 -29.24 -25.28
CA ASN A 232 -22.60 -28.29 -26.12
C ASN A 232 -21.83 -26.96 -26.26
N PRO A 233 -20.86 -26.88 -27.20
CA PRO A 233 -19.99 -25.70 -27.36
C PRO A 233 -20.73 -24.40 -27.68
N SER A 234 -21.97 -24.51 -28.18
CA SER A 234 -22.84 -23.36 -28.51
C SER A 234 -23.49 -22.72 -27.27
N GLN A 235 -23.54 -23.41 -26.13
CA GLN A 235 -24.15 -22.94 -24.88
C GLN A 235 -23.16 -23.04 -23.72
N ARG A 236 -22.26 -22.04 -23.62
CA ARG A 236 -21.29 -21.98 -22.52
C ARG A 236 -21.97 -21.50 -21.23
N PRO A 237 -21.78 -22.17 -20.08
CA PRO A 237 -22.34 -21.73 -18.81
C PRO A 237 -21.84 -20.35 -18.40
N PHE A 238 -22.71 -19.59 -17.71
CA PHE A 238 -22.36 -18.29 -17.16
C PHE A 238 -21.44 -18.43 -15.94
N ARG A 239 -20.35 -17.66 -15.90
CA ARG A 239 -19.43 -17.67 -14.78
C ARG A 239 -19.88 -16.68 -13.71
N ALA A 240 -20.82 -17.11 -12.87
CA ALA A 240 -21.36 -16.28 -11.79
C ALA A 240 -20.29 -15.75 -10.83
N GLU A 241 -19.24 -16.54 -10.56
CA GLU A 241 -18.08 -16.13 -9.74
C GLU A 241 -17.46 -14.82 -10.23
N ARG A 242 -17.30 -14.63 -11.54
CA ARG A 242 -16.74 -13.38 -12.11
C ARG A 242 -17.59 -12.19 -11.69
N LEU A 243 -18.89 -12.28 -11.90
CA LEU A 243 -19.83 -11.20 -11.62
C LEU A 243 -19.87 -10.88 -10.12
N LEU A 244 -19.97 -11.91 -9.28
CA LEU A 244 -20.09 -11.75 -7.83
C LEU A 244 -18.82 -11.17 -7.21
N ILE A 245 -17.65 -11.76 -7.49
CA ILE A 245 -16.39 -11.27 -6.91
C ILE A 245 -16.09 -9.85 -7.41
N THR A 246 -16.31 -9.56 -8.69
CA THR A 246 -16.05 -8.21 -9.25
C THR A 246 -16.95 -7.16 -8.59
N THR A 247 -18.27 -7.41 -8.55
CA THR A 247 -19.24 -6.46 -8.02
C THR A 247 -19.07 -6.27 -6.51
N LEU A 248 -18.89 -7.37 -5.77
CA LEU A 248 -18.66 -7.32 -4.33
C LEU A 248 -17.37 -6.58 -3.98
N SER A 249 -16.29 -6.79 -4.73
CA SER A 249 -15.01 -6.12 -4.47
C SER A 249 -15.07 -4.62 -4.73
N PHE A 250 -15.68 -4.18 -5.84
CA PHE A 250 -15.89 -2.75 -6.08
C PHE A 250 -16.82 -2.12 -5.03
N ALA A 251 -17.89 -2.82 -4.64
CA ALA A 251 -18.78 -2.35 -3.60
C ALA A 251 -18.06 -2.27 -2.23
N ALA A 252 -17.28 -3.27 -1.86
CA ALA A 252 -16.47 -3.24 -0.63
C ALA A 252 -15.48 -2.07 -0.64
N GLY A 253 -14.78 -1.85 -1.77
CA GLY A 253 -13.89 -0.71 -1.93
C GLY A 253 -14.60 0.63 -1.74
N ALA A 254 -15.81 0.79 -2.29
CA ALA A 254 -16.57 2.03 -2.17
C ALA A 254 -17.20 2.24 -0.77
N VAL A 255 -17.69 1.17 -0.15
CA VAL A 255 -18.44 1.24 1.11
C VAL A 255 -17.52 1.26 2.34
N LEU A 256 -16.48 0.41 2.37
CA LEU A 256 -15.52 0.37 3.49
C LEU A 256 -14.30 1.26 3.25
N GLY A 257 -13.91 1.43 1.99
CA GLY A 257 -12.72 2.18 1.61
C GLY A 257 -13.03 3.65 1.31
N TRP A 258 -13.09 3.97 0.02
CA TRP A 258 -13.28 5.34 -0.46
C TRP A 258 -14.38 5.38 -1.54
N PRO A 259 -15.53 6.03 -1.28
CA PRO A 259 -16.72 5.92 -2.14
C PRO A 259 -16.51 6.39 -3.58
N PHE A 260 -15.66 7.40 -3.79
CA PHE A 260 -15.41 7.94 -5.14
C PHE A 260 -14.71 6.95 -6.08
N ALA A 261 -14.01 5.95 -5.54
CA ALA A 261 -13.32 4.94 -6.33
C ALA A 261 -14.27 3.99 -7.07
N ILE A 262 -15.58 4.02 -6.78
CA ILE A 262 -16.58 3.23 -7.53
C ILE A 262 -16.56 3.51 -9.04
N ILE A 263 -16.07 4.68 -9.46
CA ILE A 263 -15.92 5.04 -10.88
C ILE A 263 -14.99 4.07 -11.64
N LEU A 264 -14.04 3.41 -10.95
CA LEU A 264 -13.19 2.37 -11.55
C LEU A 264 -13.98 1.15 -12.05
N ALA A 265 -15.19 0.94 -11.54
CA ALA A 265 -16.10 -0.10 -12.01
C ALA A 265 -16.77 0.24 -13.35
N ALA A 266 -16.73 1.50 -13.81
CA ALA A 266 -17.48 1.94 -14.99
C ALA A 266 -17.17 1.13 -16.26
N PRO A 267 -15.90 0.85 -16.64
CA PRO A 267 -15.60 0.01 -17.79
C PRO A 267 -16.18 -1.41 -17.68
N TYR A 268 -16.16 -1.99 -16.49
CA TYR A 268 -16.76 -3.30 -16.22
C TYR A 268 -18.29 -3.28 -16.35
N LEU A 269 -18.95 -2.26 -15.79
CA LEU A 269 -20.41 -2.12 -15.88
C LEU A 269 -20.85 -1.94 -17.33
N LEU A 270 -20.11 -1.12 -18.09
CA LEU A 270 -20.36 -0.94 -19.52
C LEU A 270 -20.21 -2.27 -20.27
N GLU A 271 -19.11 -3.00 -20.08
CA GLU A 271 -18.90 -4.32 -20.68
C GLU A 271 -20.03 -5.29 -20.30
N GLN A 272 -20.43 -5.34 -19.03
CA GLN A 272 -21.39 -6.29 -18.50
C GLN A 272 -22.83 -6.05 -18.98
N LEU A 273 -23.23 -4.79 -19.10
CA LEU A 273 -24.62 -4.40 -19.41
C LEU A 273 -24.88 -4.22 -20.90
N PHE A 274 -23.89 -3.75 -21.67
CA PHE A 274 -24.11 -3.30 -23.04
C PHE A 274 -23.30 -4.05 -24.10
N PHE A 275 -22.23 -4.75 -23.72
CA PHE A 275 -21.39 -5.46 -24.69
C PHE A 275 -21.59 -6.98 -24.63
N ARG A 276 -21.59 -7.62 -25.81
CA ARG A 276 -21.69 -9.09 -25.93
C ARG A 276 -20.49 -9.78 -25.27
N GLY A 277 -19.34 -9.13 -25.28
CA GLY A 277 -18.09 -9.66 -24.76
C GLY A 277 -17.69 -10.92 -25.53
N ASP A 278 -17.79 -12.06 -24.88
CA ASP A 278 -17.51 -13.38 -25.45
C ASP A 278 -18.77 -14.19 -25.80
N ASP A 279 -19.96 -13.62 -25.59
CA ASP A 279 -21.21 -14.31 -25.89
C ASP A 279 -21.49 -14.35 -27.39
N ILE A 280 -22.03 -15.48 -27.81
CA ILE A 280 -22.54 -15.74 -29.17
C ILE A 280 -24.06 -15.83 -29.04
N ILE A 281 -24.79 -14.96 -29.75
CA ILE A 281 -26.25 -14.81 -29.57
C ILE A 281 -26.97 -15.21 -30.85
N ALA A 282 -27.97 -16.08 -30.75
CA ALA A 282 -28.86 -16.40 -31.86
C ALA A 282 -29.79 -15.22 -32.16
N ASN A 283 -30.06 -14.95 -33.46
CA ASN A 283 -30.73 -13.74 -33.95
C ASN A 283 -32.11 -13.39 -33.36
N ASN A 284 -32.75 -14.29 -32.60
CA ASN A 284 -34.05 -14.05 -31.94
C ASN A 284 -34.00 -14.06 -30.40
N LYS A 285 -32.81 -14.18 -29.79
CA LYS A 285 -32.65 -14.29 -28.33
C LYS A 285 -31.97 -13.07 -27.68
N TYR A 286 -31.76 -11.99 -28.43
CA TYR A 286 -31.10 -10.78 -27.93
C TYR A 286 -31.82 -10.15 -26.73
N SER A 287 -33.15 -10.03 -26.79
CA SER A 287 -33.96 -9.47 -25.70
C SER A 287 -33.86 -10.29 -24.41
N ASN A 288 -33.86 -11.62 -24.52
CA ASN A 288 -33.69 -12.51 -23.36
C ASN A 288 -32.27 -12.45 -22.82
N TRP A 289 -31.27 -12.32 -23.69
CA TRP A 289 -29.88 -12.16 -23.30
C TRP A 289 -29.65 -10.86 -22.51
N ILE A 290 -30.18 -9.73 -23.00
CA ILE A 290 -30.01 -8.45 -22.31
C ILE A 290 -30.78 -8.45 -20.98
N LEU A 291 -32.01 -8.98 -20.95
CA LEU A 291 -32.77 -9.12 -19.70
C LEU A 291 -32.00 -9.96 -18.66
N ALA A 292 -31.38 -11.07 -19.07
CA ALA A 292 -30.57 -11.90 -18.19
C ALA A 292 -29.30 -11.18 -17.68
N ARG A 293 -28.65 -10.35 -18.52
CA ARG A 293 -27.48 -9.55 -18.12
C ARG A 293 -27.84 -8.50 -17.08
N TRP A 294 -28.95 -7.80 -17.29
CA TRP A 294 -29.46 -6.81 -16.34
C TRP A 294 -29.94 -7.45 -15.05
N SER A 295 -30.72 -8.53 -15.12
CA SER A 295 -31.23 -9.21 -13.91
C SER A 295 -30.10 -9.79 -13.05
N THR A 296 -29.09 -10.40 -13.67
CA THR A 296 -27.91 -10.90 -12.93
C THR A 296 -27.07 -9.76 -12.36
N ALA A 297 -26.86 -8.67 -13.10
CA ALA A 297 -26.13 -7.50 -12.60
C ALA A 297 -26.86 -6.84 -11.42
N ILE A 298 -28.18 -6.66 -11.51
CA ILE A 298 -29.01 -6.14 -10.41
C ILE A 298 -28.95 -7.09 -9.22
N GLY A 299 -29.09 -8.41 -9.44
CA GLY A 299 -28.98 -9.40 -8.36
C GLY A 299 -27.62 -9.35 -7.64
N ALA A 300 -26.52 -9.19 -8.39
CA ALA A 300 -25.18 -9.02 -7.81
C ALA A 300 -25.02 -7.69 -7.07
N ALA A 301 -25.62 -6.61 -7.58
CA ALA A 301 -25.62 -5.30 -6.93
C ALA A 301 -26.41 -5.33 -5.61
N VAL A 302 -27.60 -5.92 -5.61
CA VAL A 302 -28.43 -6.12 -4.40
C VAL A 302 -27.69 -6.98 -3.38
N LEU A 303 -27.06 -8.07 -3.80
CA LEU A 303 -26.24 -8.90 -2.90
C LEU A 303 -25.08 -8.10 -2.31
N SER A 304 -24.41 -7.29 -3.13
CA SER A 304 -23.28 -6.47 -2.67
C SER A 304 -23.72 -5.32 -1.76
N ALA A 305 -24.95 -4.83 -1.91
CA ALA A 305 -25.53 -3.79 -1.06
C ALA A 305 -25.71 -4.26 0.40
N PHE A 306 -25.76 -5.57 0.68
CA PHE A 306 -25.76 -6.07 2.05
C PHE A 306 -24.49 -5.70 2.84
N LEU A 307 -23.39 -5.32 2.16
CA LEU A 307 -22.21 -4.75 2.83
C LEU A 307 -22.50 -3.42 3.55
N VAL A 308 -23.55 -2.70 3.14
CA VAL A 308 -23.96 -1.46 3.79
C VAL A 308 -24.48 -1.73 5.21
N LEU A 309 -25.14 -2.86 5.46
CA LEU A 309 -25.75 -3.15 6.75
C LEU A 309 -24.76 -3.19 7.91
N PRO A 310 -23.66 -3.98 7.87
CA PRO A 310 -22.68 -3.98 8.97
C PRO A 310 -21.97 -2.64 9.12
N VAL A 311 -21.71 -1.91 8.02
CA VAL A 311 -21.08 -0.58 8.07
C VAL A 311 -21.99 0.42 8.75
N LEU A 312 -23.25 0.48 8.32
CA LEU A 312 -24.28 1.33 8.91
C LEU A 312 -24.47 1.00 10.40
N ALA A 313 -24.49 -0.29 10.76
CA ALA A 313 -24.65 -0.72 12.15
C ALA A 313 -23.47 -0.26 13.02
N VAL A 314 -22.22 -0.54 12.60
CA VAL A 314 -21.03 -0.16 13.36
C VAL A 314 -20.91 1.36 13.48
N ASP A 315 -21.08 2.10 12.39
CA ASP A 315 -20.97 3.56 12.41
C ASP A 315 -22.09 4.19 13.25
N THR A 316 -23.31 3.67 13.19
CA THR A 316 -24.43 4.14 14.03
C THR A 316 -24.16 3.90 15.51
N LEU A 317 -23.69 2.69 15.87
CA LEU A 317 -23.32 2.36 17.24
C LEU A 317 -22.16 3.22 17.76
N ALA A 318 -21.16 3.49 16.91
CA ALA A 318 -19.98 4.25 17.29
C ALA A 318 -20.28 5.75 17.46
N TYR A 319 -21.09 6.33 16.58
CA TYR A 319 -21.44 7.76 16.61
C TYR A 319 -22.64 8.10 17.50
N GLY A 320 -23.46 7.12 17.85
CA GLY A 320 -24.68 7.34 18.65
C GLY A 320 -25.82 7.98 17.85
N LYS A 321 -25.73 7.99 16.52
CA LYS A 321 -26.76 8.50 15.61
C LYS A 321 -26.71 7.74 14.30
N LEU A 322 -27.84 7.58 13.62
CA LEU A 322 -27.91 6.92 12.32
C LEU A 322 -26.93 7.56 11.33
N SER A 323 -25.85 6.84 11.03
CA SER A 323 -24.72 7.39 10.28
C SER A 323 -24.28 6.43 9.19
N PHE A 324 -24.49 6.83 7.93
CA PHE A 324 -23.87 6.17 6.79
C PHE A 324 -22.69 7.01 6.30
N VAL A 325 -21.51 6.76 6.87
CA VAL A 325 -20.32 7.59 6.69
C VAL A 325 -19.87 7.76 5.23
N PRO A 326 -19.91 6.73 4.36
CA PRO A 326 -19.58 6.92 2.95
C PRO A 326 -20.44 7.99 2.27
N LEU A 327 -21.75 8.05 2.59
CA LEU A 327 -22.62 9.10 2.09
C LEU A 327 -22.30 10.46 2.73
N ASN A 328 -22.07 10.52 4.05
CA ASN A 328 -21.65 11.77 4.72
C ASN A 328 -20.38 12.35 4.08
N THR A 329 -19.42 11.50 3.73
CA THR A 329 -18.17 11.88 3.06
C THR A 329 -18.43 12.47 1.68
N VAL A 330 -19.32 11.85 0.90
CA VAL A 330 -19.71 12.35 -0.43
C VAL A 330 -20.45 13.68 -0.32
N LEU A 331 -21.44 13.77 0.57
CA LEU A 331 -22.22 14.99 0.82
C LEU A 331 -21.32 16.13 1.31
N TYR A 332 -20.40 15.84 2.23
CA TYR A 332 -19.40 16.78 2.69
C TYR A 332 -18.60 17.30 1.49
N ASN A 333 -17.95 16.46 0.71
CA ASN A 333 -17.10 16.93 -0.39
C ASN A 333 -17.88 17.69 -1.49
N LEU A 334 -19.10 17.26 -1.83
CA LEU A 334 -19.92 17.91 -2.86
C LEU A 334 -20.49 19.26 -2.43
N PHE A 335 -20.93 19.38 -1.16
CA PHE A 335 -21.57 20.59 -0.63
C PHE A 335 -20.64 21.46 0.22
N SER A 336 -19.35 21.14 0.30
CA SER A 336 -18.41 21.95 1.09
C SER A 336 -17.92 23.20 0.36
N ARG A 337 -17.98 23.24 -0.97
CA ARG A 337 -17.64 24.45 -1.73
C ARG A 337 -18.53 25.64 -1.38
N SER A 338 -19.82 25.43 -1.14
CA SER A 338 -20.73 26.51 -0.73
C SER A 338 -20.46 27.04 0.69
N ARG A 339 -19.72 26.26 1.52
CA ARG A 339 -19.36 26.61 2.90
C ARG A 339 -17.90 27.06 3.06
N GLY A 340 -17.13 27.10 1.96
CA GLY A 340 -15.69 27.41 1.99
C GLY A 340 -14.79 26.28 2.52
N ALA A 341 -15.33 25.08 2.73
CA ALA A 341 -14.65 23.90 3.27
C ALA A 341 -14.22 22.90 2.17
N GLY A 342 -14.01 23.37 0.93
CA GLY A 342 -13.65 22.49 -0.19
C GLY A 342 -12.27 21.82 -0.01
N PRO A 343 -11.94 20.79 -0.80
CA PRO A 343 -10.64 20.10 -0.73
C PRO A 343 -9.42 21.04 -0.87
N GLU A 344 -9.60 22.19 -1.52
CA GLU A 344 -8.54 23.22 -1.68
C GLU A 344 -8.05 23.80 -0.34
N LEU A 345 -8.81 23.62 0.74
CA LEU A 345 -8.48 24.05 2.09
C LEU A 345 -7.16 23.47 2.60
N TYR A 346 -6.79 22.29 2.10
CA TYR A 346 -5.56 21.59 2.45
C TYR A 346 -4.42 21.85 1.46
N GLY A 347 -4.59 22.84 0.59
CA GLY A 347 -3.62 23.22 -0.44
C GLY A 347 -3.97 22.68 -1.82
N THR A 348 -3.35 23.27 -2.84
CA THR A 348 -3.54 22.92 -4.25
C THR A 348 -2.20 22.63 -4.90
N GLU A 349 -2.19 21.68 -5.82
CA GLU A 349 -0.96 21.22 -6.48
C GLU A 349 -1.05 21.46 -7.99
N PRO A 350 0.09 21.74 -8.67
CA PRO A 350 0.09 21.99 -10.10
C PRO A 350 -0.35 20.74 -10.89
N TRP A 351 -0.76 20.94 -12.15
CA TRP A 351 -1.19 19.84 -13.02
C TRP A 351 -0.10 18.76 -13.22
N THR A 352 1.17 19.14 -13.06
CA THR A 352 2.34 18.24 -13.18
C THR A 352 2.56 17.34 -11.96
N PHE A 353 1.78 17.49 -10.88
CA PHE A 353 1.98 16.76 -9.63
C PHE A 353 1.96 15.25 -9.84
N TYR A 354 0.89 14.69 -10.43
CA TYR A 354 0.80 13.24 -10.62
C TYR A 354 1.80 12.71 -11.64
N PHE A 355 2.20 13.52 -12.63
CA PHE A 355 3.31 13.14 -13.52
C PHE A 355 4.60 12.97 -12.73
N SER A 356 4.93 13.93 -11.86
CA SER A 356 6.14 13.91 -11.03
C SER A 356 6.10 12.75 -10.02
N ASN A 357 4.99 12.61 -9.31
CA ASN A 357 4.76 11.55 -8.34
C ASN A 357 4.86 10.14 -8.97
N LEU A 358 4.15 9.90 -10.07
CA LEU A 358 4.13 8.59 -10.71
C LEU A 358 5.45 8.28 -11.44
N LEU A 359 6.16 9.27 -11.97
CA LEU A 359 7.51 9.07 -12.49
C LEU A 359 8.50 8.66 -11.40
N LEU A 360 8.42 9.25 -10.20
CA LEU A 360 9.28 8.86 -9.08
C LEU A 360 8.97 7.45 -8.58
N ASN A 361 7.68 7.10 -8.48
CA ASN A 361 7.24 5.85 -7.88
C ASN A 361 7.24 4.64 -8.84
N PHE A 362 7.02 4.87 -10.14
CA PHE A 362 6.90 3.83 -11.16
C PHE A 362 7.94 3.97 -12.28
N ASN A 363 8.82 4.98 -12.25
CA ASN A 363 9.94 5.14 -13.17
C ASN A 363 9.56 4.98 -14.66
N VAL A 364 10.18 4.05 -15.37
CA VAL A 364 9.90 3.77 -16.79
C VAL A 364 8.52 3.15 -17.01
N LEU A 365 7.88 2.59 -15.98
CA LEU A 365 6.58 1.95 -16.09
C LEU A 365 5.46 2.98 -16.27
N PHE A 366 5.55 4.17 -15.69
CA PHE A 366 4.49 5.18 -15.85
C PHE A 366 4.36 5.70 -17.29
N PRO A 367 5.44 6.12 -17.98
CA PRO A 367 5.37 6.43 -19.41
C PRO A 367 4.86 5.26 -20.24
N LEU A 368 5.31 4.03 -19.94
CA LEU A 368 4.80 2.83 -20.60
C LEU A 368 3.29 2.67 -20.35
N ALA A 369 2.79 2.90 -19.14
CA ALA A 369 1.36 2.81 -18.85
C ALA A 369 0.54 3.79 -19.71
N LEU A 370 1.02 5.04 -19.85
CA LEU A 370 0.40 6.04 -20.74
C LEU A 370 0.47 5.66 -22.22
N LEU A 371 1.50 4.95 -22.66
CA LEU A 371 1.64 4.47 -24.04
C LEU A 371 0.70 3.31 -24.40
N SER A 372 0.03 2.68 -23.42
CA SER A 372 -0.76 1.46 -23.69
C SER A 372 -1.92 1.70 -24.65
N LEU A 373 -2.61 2.82 -24.50
CA LEU A 373 -3.70 3.25 -25.37
C LEU A 373 -3.22 3.58 -26.80
N PRO A 374 -2.27 4.51 -27.04
CA PRO A 374 -1.82 4.79 -28.40
C PRO A 374 -1.19 3.57 -29.06
N LEU A 375 -0.44 2.74 -28.33
CA LEU A 375 0.14 1.50 -28.87
C LEU A 375 -0.94 0.48 -29.25
N LEU A 376 -2.07 0.43 -28.54
CA LEU A 376 -3.19 -0.43 -28.90
C LEU A 376 -3.77 -0.05 -30.26
N PHE A 377 -4.00 1.25 -30.51
CA PHE A 377 -4.47 1.77 -31.80
C PHE A 377 -3.46 1.56 -32.94
N VAL A 378 -2.18 1.86 -32.68
CA VAL A 378 -1.09 1.62 -33.65
C VAL A 378 -1.03 0.14 -34.02
N THR A 379 -1.08 -0.75 -33.03
CA THR A 379 -1.06 -2.20 -33.28
C THR A 379 -2.29 -2.64 -34.09
N ALA A 380 -3.47 -2.09 -33.81
CA ALA A 380 -4.68 -2.41 -34.56
C ALA A 380 -4.56 -1.99 -36.03
N ARG A 381 -3.83 -0.90 -36.32
CA ARG A 381 -3.60 -0.40 -37.67
C ARG A 381 -2.53 -1.19 -38.46
N PHE A 382 -1.47 -1.64 -37.80
CA PHE A 382 -0.30 -2.26 -38.44
C PHE A 382 -0.31 -3.80 -38.39
N ASP A 383 -0.96 -4.41 -37.41
CA ASP A 383 -1.12 -5.87 -37.30
C ASP A 383 -2.53 -6.24 -36.80
N PRO A 384 -3.59 -5.93 -37.58
CA PRO A 384 -4.99 -6.11 -37.17
C PRO A 384 -5.33 -7.56 -36.82
N ARG A 385 -4.59 -8.53 -37.39
CA ARG A 385 -4.74 -9.96 -37.11
C ARG A 385 -4.67 -10.26 -35.61
N ARG A 386 -3.89 -9.50 -34.83
CA ARG A 386 -3.75 -9.70 -33.38
C ARG A 386 -5.05 -9.59 -32.58
N PHE A 387 -6.02 -8.86 -33.11
CA PHE A 387 -7.32 -8.66 -32.48
C PHE A 387 -8.43 -9.52 -33.11
N GLN A 388 -8.08 -10.45 -33.99
CA GLN A 388 -9.01 -11.36 -34.66
C GLN A 388 -9.05 -12.71 -33.96
N ARG A 389 -10.25 -13.31 -33.86
CA ARG A 389 -10.44 -14.65 -33.26
C ARG A 389 -10.22 -15.75 -34.31
N PRO A 390 -9.26 -16.67 -34.13
CA PRO A 390 -8.95 -17.69 -35.14
C PRO A 390 -10.11 -18.65 -35.47
N ALA A 391 -11.01 -18.91 -34.52
CA ALA A 391 -12.11 -19.86 -34.69
C ALA A 391 -13.27 -19.32 -35.56
N LEU A 392 -13.43 -17.99 -35.65
CA LEU A 392 -14.53 -17.38 -36.41
C LEU A 392 -14.27 -17.36 -37.93
N GLU A 393 -13.01 -17.34 -38.36
CA GLU A 393 -12.66 -17.43 -39.79
C GLU A 393 -13.01 -18.80 -40.41
N ALA A 394 -12.89 -19.89 -39.63
CA ALA A 394 -13.21 -21.23 -40.11
C ALA A 394 -14.72 -21.46 -40.24
N SER A 395 -15.53 -20.82 -39.39
CA SER A 395 -17.00 -20.95 -39.39
C SER A 395 -17.66 -19.98 -40.38
N ALA A 396 -17.15 -18.76 -40.54
CA ALA A 396 -17.64 -17.80 -41.54
C ALA A 396 -17.48 -18.31 -42.99
N LYS A 397 -16.46 -19.12 -43.26
CA LYS A 397 -16.25 -19.77 -44.57
C LYS A 397 -17.20 -20.94 -44.86
N LYS A 398 -17.99 -21.42 -43.88
CA LYS A 398 -18.85 -22.61 -44.02
C LYS A 398 -20.36 -22.34 -44.05
N GLY A 399 -20.79 -21.08 -44.20
CA GLY A 399 -22.17 -20.75 -44.62
C GLY A 399 -23.32 -21.17 -43.69
N HIS A 400 -23.07 -21.60 -42.46
CA HIS A 400 -24.12 -22.07 -41.56
C HIS A 400 -24.48 -21.05 -40.45
N VAL A 401 -25.76 -20.68 -40.45
CA VAL A 401 -26.54 -19.92 -39.44
C VAL A 401 -26.08 -18.48 -39.19
N SER A 402 -27.01 -17.53 -39.36
CA SER A 402 -26.85 -16.13 -39.02
C SER A 402 -26.83 -15.97 -37.50
N VAL A 403 -25.63 -15.92 -36.94
CA VAL A 403 -25.37 -15.78 -35.51
C VAL A 403 -24.64 -14.47 -35.27
N GLU A 404 -25.11 -13.67 -34.31
CA GLU A 404 -24.45 -12.42 -33.96
C GLU A 404 -23.08 -12.69 -33.33
N GLN A 405 -22.06 -12.00 -33.86
CA GLN A 405 -20.66 -12.20 -33.50
C GLN A 405 -20.32 -11.58 -32.13
N PRO A 406 -19.34 -12.16 -31.39
CA PRO A 406 -18.87 -11.62 -30.13
C PRO A 406 -18.15 -10.28 -30.31
N SER A 407 -17.93 -9.55 -29.20
CA SER A 407 -17.17 -8.28 -29.23
C SER A 407 -15.75 -8.49 -29.75
N SER A 408 -15.23 -7.48 -30.44
CA SER A 408 -13.84 -7.52 -30.95
C SER A 408 -12.84 -7.62 -29.79
N LEU A 409 -11.73 -8.34 -29.99
CA LEU A 409 -10.67 -8.44 -28.97
C LEU A 409 -10.03 -7.07 -28.68
N PHE A 410 -10.02 -6.18 -29.68
CA PHE A 410 -9.58 -4.79 -29.52
C PHE A 410 -10.46 -4.04 -28.52
N THR A 411 -11.79 -4.11 -28.69
CA THR A 411 -12.75 -3.47 -27.77
C THR A 411 -12.59 -4.00 -26.36
N LEU A 412 -12.45 -5.32 -26.19
CA LEU A 412 -12.20 -5.92 -24.88
C LEU A 412 -10.89 -5.43 -24.27
N ALA A 413 -9.78 -5.43 -25.02
CA ALA A 413 -8.51 -4.91 -24.54
C ALA A 413 -8.61 -3.44 -24.11
N LEU A 414 -9.36 -2.61 -24.84
CA LEU A 414 -9.63 -1.22 -24.50
C LEU A 414 -10.35 -1.10 -23.15
N PHE A 415 -11.42 -1.86 -22.92
CA PHE A 415 -12.16 -1.88 -21.65
C PHE A 415 -11.29 -2.31 -20.46
N ARG A 416 -10.24 -3.11 -20.70
CA ARG A 416 -9.34 -3.56 -19.63
C ARG A 416 -8.28 -2.53 -19.26
N ILE A 417 -7.78 -1.74 -20.22
CA ILE A 417 -6.77 -0.69 -19.96
C ILE A 417 -7.38 0.67 -19.57
N ALA A 418 -8.64 0.93 -19.95
CA ALA A 418 -9.34 2.20 -19.73
C ALA A 418 -9.42 2.68 -18.26
N PRO A 419 -9.65 1.84 -17.23
CA PRO A 419 -9.87 2.33 -15.88
C PRO A 419 -8.69 3.08 -15.26
N PHE A 420 -7.44 2.74 -15.62
CA PHE A 420 -6.27 3.53 -15.24
C PHE A 420 -6.36 4.97 -15.79
N TYR A 421 -6.68 5.11 -17.08
CA TYR A 421 -6.82 6.43 -17.71
C TYR A 421 -7.99 7.22 -17.13
N LEU A 422 -9.12 6.57 -16.89
CA LEU A 422 -10.29 7.18 -16.28
C LEU A 422 -9.93 7.79 -14.91
N TRP A 423 -9.30 7.01 -14.05
CA TRP A 423 -8.88 7.48 -12.73
C TRP A 423 -7.81 8.57 -12.80
N PHE A 424 -6.77 8.35 -13.62
CA PHE A 424 -5.68 9.29 -13.79
C PHE A 424 -6.17 10.67 -14.27
N VAL A 425 -7.09 10.70 -15.24
CA VAL A 425 -7.67 11.96 -15.74
C VAL A 425 -8.54 12.61 -14.67
N VAL A 426 -9.46 11.86 -14.05
CA VAL A 426 -10.38 12.41 -13.03
C VAL A 426 -9.62 13.04 -11.87
N LEU A 427 -8.57 12.38 -11.37
CA LEU A 427 -7.76 12.94 -10.30
C LEU A 427 -6.85 14.07 -10.75
N SER A 428 -6.28 14.01 -11.96
CA SER A 428 -5.45 15.10 -12.49
C SER A 428 -6.23 16.40 -12.67
N LEU A 429 -7.55 16.31 -12.90
CA LEU A 429 -8.45 17.46 -12.99
C LEU A 429 -8.82 18.07 -11.62
N GLN A 430 -8.64 17.34 -10.52
CA GLN A 430 -8.86 17.91 -9.18
C GLN A 430 -7.72 18.89 -8.85
N ALA A 431 -8.02 20.02 -8.23
CA ALA A 431 -6.99 21.00 -7.87
C ALA A 431 -6.18 20.55 -6.64
N HIS A 432 -6.85 20.08 -5.58
CA HIS A 432 -6.23 19.33 -4.50
C HIS A 432 -5.76 17.93 -4.96
N LYS A 433 -4.52 17.57 -4.63
CA LYS A 433 -3.90 16.31 -5.05
C LYS A 433 -3.02 15.76 -3.95
N GLU A 434 -3.04 14.45 -3.78
CA GLU A 434 -2.22 13.74 -2.81
C GLU A 434 -1.77 12.40 -3.41
N GLU A 435 -0.59 11.92 -3.00
CA GLU A 435 -0.03 10.67 -3.48
C GLU A 435 -1.00 9.48 -3.27
N ARG A 436 -1.61 9.39 -2.09
CA ARG A 436 -2.52 8.30 -1.71
C ARG A 436 -3.79 8.21 -2.54
N PHE A 437 -4.23 9.30 -3.19
CA PHE A 437 -5.42 9.27 -4.04
C PHE A 437 -5.21 8.42 -5.29
N MET A 438 -3.97 8.24 -5.74
CA MET A 438 -3.66 7.38 -6.89
C MET A 438 -3.54 5.89 -6.56
N TYR A 439 -3.48 5.50 -5.27
CA TYR A 439 -3.33 4.10 -4.85
C TYR A 439 -4.35 3.15 -5.52
N PRO A 440 -5.65 3.50 -5.65
CA PRO A 440 -6.66 2.66 -6.31
C PRO A 440 -6.29 2.17 -7.71
N ALA A 441 -5.46 2.92 -8.45
CA ALA A 441 -5.10 2.61 -9.83
C ALA A 441 -3.66 2.09 -10.00
N TYR A 442 -2.89 1.92 -8.92
CA TYR A 442 -1.48 1.55 -9.01
C TYR A 442 -1.25 0.18 -9.67
N THR A 443 -2.05 -0.84 -9.35
CA THR A 443 -1.92 -2.17 -9.99
C THR A 443 -2.38 -2.16 -11.45
N LEU A 444 -3.33 -1.29 -11.80
CA LEU A 444 -3.79 -1.07 -13.17
C LEU A 444 -2.72 -0.35 -14.02
N LEU A 445 -1.97 0.58 -13.43
CA LEU A 445 -0.79 1.19 -14.04
C LEU A 445 0.23 0.11 -14.41
N CYS A 446 0.56 -0.80 -13.49
CA CYS A 446 1.48 -1.92 -13.75
C CYS A 446 1.01 -2.82 -14.91
N MET A 447 -0.29 -3.11 -14.98
CA MET A 447 -0.86 -3.86 -16.10
C MET A 447 -0.75 -3.10 -17.42
N ASN A 448 -1.09 -1.81 -17.45
CA ASN A 448 -0.98 -1.00 -18.66
C ASN A 448 0.47 -0.91 -19.15
N ALA A 449 1.44 -0.74 -18.23
CA ALA A 449 2.86 -0.76 -18.57
C ALA A 449 3.30 -2.11 -19.18
N ALA A 450 2.81 -3.23 -18.62
CA ALA A 450 3.07 -4.57 -19.13
C ALA A 450 2.48 -4.80 -20.52
N VAL A 451 1.26 -4.30 -20.77
CA VAL A 451 0.61 -4.32 -22.08
C VAL A 451 1.45 -3.54 -23.09
N SER A 452 1.89 -2.33 -22.76
CA SER A 452 2.73 -1.52 -23.64
C SER A 452 4.05 -2.20 -24.00
N LEU A 453 4.73 -2.79 -23.02
CA LEU A 453 5.98 -3.48 -23.25
C LEU A 453 5.80 -4.68 -24.20
N TYR A 454 4.68 -5.39 -24.08
CA TYR A 454 4.31 -6.44 -25.01
C TYR A 454 4.00 -5.90 -26.41
N LEU A 455 3.23 -4.81 -26.53
CA LEU A 455 2.88 -4.22 -27.83
C LEU A 455 4.11 -3.63 -28.56
N ILE A 456 5.02 -2.97 -27.84
CA ILE A 456 6.30 -2.50 -28.39
C ILE A 456 7.09 -3.68 -28.95
N ARG A 457 7.19 -4.76 -28.17
CA ARG A 457 7.89 -5.98 -28.59
C ARG A 457 7.30 -6.56 -29.88
N THR A 458 5.98 -6.65 -29.97
CA THR A 458 5.30 -7.25 -31.13
C THR A 458 5.39 -6.36 -32.37
N LEU A 459 5.27 -5.04 -32.23
CA LEU A 459 5.50 -4.09 -33.32
C LEU A 459 6.95 -4.14 -33.83
N ALA A 460 7.92 -4.28 -32.92
CA ALA A 460 9.32 -4.48 -33.28
C ALA A 460 9.51 -5.80 -34.06
N GLU A 461 8.82 -6.88 -33.66
CA GLU A 461 8.86 -8.17 -34.38
C GLU A 461 8.27 -8.04 -35.79
N VAL A 462 7.10 -7.38 -35.95
CA VAL A 462 6.49 -7.13 -37.26
C VAL A 462 7.41 -6.32 -38.16
N THR A 463 8.01 -5.27 -37.62
CA THR A 463 8.96 -4.42 -38.35
C THR A 463 10.19 -5.22 -38.78
N PHE A 464 10.76 -6.02 -37.87
CA PHE A 464 11.90 -6.88 -38.16
C PHE A 464 11.59 -7.91 -39.24
N VAL A 465 10.41 -8.55 -39.20
CA VAL A 465 9.98 -9.49 -40.24
C VAL A 465 9.83 -8.78 -41.58
N LYS A 466 9.29 -7.56 -41.59
CA LYS A 466 9.15 -6.77 -42.82
C LYS A 466 10.51 -6.42 -43.43
N VAL A 467 11.49 -6.07 -42.59
CA VAL A 467 12.86 -5.72 -43.03
C VAL A 467 13.65 -6.96 -43.45
N THR A 468 13.65 -8.02 -42.65
CA THR A 468 14.46 -9.23 -42.90
C THR A 468 13.80 -10.25 -43.82
N LYS A 469 12.53 -10.01 -44.18
CA LYS A 469 11.66 -10.91 -44.97
C LYS A 469 11.60 -12.35 -44.43
N SER A 470 11.92 -12.57 -43.16
CA SER A 470 12.02 -13.91 -42.57
C SER A 470 11.39 -13.99 -41.17
N PRO A 471 10.22 -14.64 -41.03
CA PRO A 471 9.62 -14.90 -39.72
C PRO A 471 10.48 -15.87 -38.88
N TYR A 472 11.22 -16.77 -39.53
CA TYR A 472 12.12 -17.69 -38.85
C TYR A 472 13.25 -16.94 -38.12
N ARG A 473 13.92 -15.99 -38.79
CA ARG A 473 14.98 -15.16 -38.18
C ARG A 473 14.44 -14.35 -36.99
N ALA A 474 13.24 -13.78 -37.11
CA ALA A 474 12.59 -13.06 -36.01
C ALA A 474 12.32 -13.97 -34.79
N SER A 475 11.88 -15.21 -35.04
CA SER A 475 11.59 -16.18 -33.97
C SER A 475 12.83 -16.60 -33.18
N LYS A 476 14.00 -16.67 -33.84
CA LYS A 476 15.30 -17.06 -33.26
C LYS A 476 16.06 -15.89 -32.63
N SER A 477 15.73 -14.65 -32.99
CA SER A 477 16.41 -13.46 -32.46
C SER A 477 16.21 -13.31 -30.95
N SER A 478 17.32 -13.11 -30.22
CA SER A 478 17.32 -12.75 -28.80
C SER A 478 16.98 -11.28 -28.56
N LEU A 479 17.11 -10.43 -29.59
CA LEU A 479 16.97 -8.97 -29.51
C LEU A 479 15.72 -8.52 -28.74
N PHE A 480 14.55 -9.06 -29.12
CA PHE A 480 13.28 -8.68 -28.50
C PHE A 480 13.23 -9.06 -27.02
N THR A 481 13.84 -10.18 -26.65
CA THR A 481 13.92 -10.61 -25.26
C THR A 481 14.88 -9.73 -24.49
N THR A 482 16.07 -9.44 -25.03
CA THR A 482 17.03 -8.52 -24.44
C THR A 482 16.40 -7.15 -24.18
N ILE A 483 15.75 -6.53 -25.17
CA ILE A 483 15.09 -5.22 -25.00
C ILE A 483 14.07 -5.27 -23.85
N THR A 484 13.15 -6.25 -23.86
CA THR A 484 12.13 -6.34 -22.80
C THR A 484 12.74 -6.61 -21.43
N SER A 485 13.76 -7.45 -21.35
CA SER A 485 14.45 -7.77 -20.09
C SER A 485 15.25 -6.60 -19.56
N SER A 486 15.91 -5.81 -20.43
CA SER A 486 16.65 -4.61 -20.04
C SER A 486 15.73 -3.52 -19.47
N VAL A 487 14.55 -3.31 -20.08
CA VAL A 487 13.55 -2.35 -19.56
C VAL A 487 13.05 -2.77 -18.18
N LEU A 488 12.75 -4.06 -17.99
CA LEU A 488 12.31 -4.58 -16.69
C LEU A 488 13.42 -4.52 -15.64
N ALA A 489 14.66 -4.90 -16.01
CA ALA A 489 15.80 -4.83 -15.11
C ALA A 489 16.07 -3.39 -14.67
N LEU A 490 15.99 -2.43 -15.59
CA LEU A 490 16.10 -1.00 -15.26
C LEU A 490 14.99 -0.56 -14.29
N SER A 491 13.75 -0.97 -14.53
CA SER A 491 12.64 -0.65 -13.64
C SER A 491 12.81 -1.23 -12.23
N VAL A 492 13.29 -2.48 -12.14
CA VAL A 492 13.64 -3.14 -10.87
C VAL A 492 14.73 -2.37 -10.13
N VAL A 493 15.82 -2.05 -10.81
CA VAL A 493 16.93 -1.31 -10.19
C VAL A 493 16.44 0.05 -9.68
N LEU A 494 15.79 0.85 -10.53
CA LEU A 494 15.29 2.17 -10.13
C LEU A 494 14.26 2.09 -8.99
N GLY A 495 13.37 1.10 -9.03
CA GLY A 495 12.39 0.88 -7.97
C GLY A 495 13.02 0.53 -6.63
N VAL A 496 13.97 -0.41 -6.60
CA VAL A 496 14.72 -0.77 -5.38
C VAL A 496 15.53 0.41 -4.85
N LEU A 497 16.26 1.13 -5.72
CA LEU A 497 17.02 2.31 -5.31
C LEU A 497 16.11 3.41 -4.76
N ARG A 498 14.88 3.54 -5.26
CA ARG A 498 13.89 4.48 -4.72
C ARG A 498 13.45 4.08 -3.31
N CYS A 499 13.06 2.82 -3.11
CA CYS A 499 12.65 2.31 -1.79
C CYS A 499 13.77 2.48 -0.75
N VAL A 500 15.01 2.08 -1.11
CA VAL A 500 16.18 2.24 -0.23
C VAL A 500 16.49 3.71 0.02
N GLY A 501 16.30 4.57 -0.98
CA GLY A 501 16.48 6.02 -0.83
C GLY A 501 15.48 6.62 0.15
N GLN A 502 14.22 6.21 0.10
CA GLN A 502 13.20 6.67 1.04
C GLN A 502 13.49 6.22 2.46
N LEU A 503 13.89 4.95 2.64
CA LEU A 503 14.32 4.42 3.92
C LEU A 503 15.49 5.22 4.50
N ASN A 504 16.59 5.33 3.75
CA ASN A 504 17.81 5.96 4.26
C ASN A 504 17.67 7.47 4.54
N ASN A 505 16.76 8.15 3.83
CA ASN A 505 16.62 9.60 3.94
C ASN A 505 15.56 10.05 4.95
N TYR A 506 14.60 9.18 5.32
CA TYR A 506 13.39 9.59 6.04
C TYR A 506 12.95 8.65 7.19
N HIS A 507 13.75 7.64 7.56
CA HIS A 507 13.39 6.67 8.61
C HIS A 507 13.60 7.17 10.05
N ALA A 508 14.33 8.28 10.23
CA ALA A 508 14.67 8.82 11.55
C ALA A 508 13.50 8.98 12.56
N PRO A 509 12.25 9.31 12.17
CA PRO A 509 11.12 9.34 13.11
C PRO A 509 10.85 8.00 13.81
N PHE A 510 11.07 6.87 13.13
CA PHE A 510 10.94 5.53 13.72
C PHE A 510 12.14 5.22 14.61
N ASP A 511 13.34 5.59 14.18
CA ASP A 511 14.59 5.35 14.92
C ASP A 511 14.59 6.12 16.24
N VAL A 512 14.15 7.39 16.24
CA VAL A 512 14.03 8.20 17.45
C VAL A 512 13.12 7.52 18.49
N LEU A 513 11.94 7.06 18.10
CA LEU A 513 11.03 6.38 19.03
C LEU A 513 11.54 5.01 19.46
N PHE A 514 12.24 4.29 18.58
CA PHE A 514 12.91 3.05 18.95
C PHE A 514 14.03 3.28 19.96
N HIS A 515 14.85 4.32 19.78
CA HIS A 515 15.90 4.69 20.73
C HIS A 515 15.32 5.17 22.06
N PHE A 516 14.20 5.90 22.01
CA PHE A 516 13.49 6.32 23.20
C PHE A 516 13.00 5.12 24.03
N GLU A 517 12.34 4.15 23.39
CA GLU A 517 11.85 2.93 24.04
C GLU A 517 12.97 1.97 24.48
N GLY A 518 13.99 1.77 23.64
CA GLY A 518 15.00 0.73 23.83
C GLY A 518 16.24 1.14 24.62
N TYR A 519 16.49 2.45 24.77
CA TYR A 519 17.68 2.97 25.44
C TYR A 519 17.39 4.03 26.48
N GLU A 520 16.62 5.08 26.14
CA GLU A 520 16.45 6.20 27.07
C GLU A 520 15.50 5.87 28.23
N LEU A 521 14.33 5.27 27.97
CA LEU A 521 13.41 4.89 29.04
C LEU A 521 13.98 3.79 29.97
N PRO A 522 14.66 2.74 29.46
CA PRO A 522 15.39 1.78 30.29
C PRO A 522 16.42 2.43 31.22
N ARG A 523 17.14 3.47 30.76
CA ARG A 523 18.04 4.25 31.60
C ARG A 523 17.27 4.95 32.72
N VAL A 524 16.15 5.61 32.40
CA VAL A 524 15.30 6.27 33.40
C VAL A 524 14.80 5.28 34.46
N VAL A 525 14.41 4.06 34.05
CA VAL A 525 14.02 3.01 34.98
C VAL A 525 15.18 2.60 35.88
N ALA A 526 16.38 2.43 35.33
CA ALA A 526 17.55 2.08 36.13
C ALA A 526 17.94 3.15 37.15
N ASP A 527 17.74 4.43 36.81
CA ASP A 527 18.05 5.55 37.69
C ASP A 527 16.99 5.73 38.81
N LEU A 528 15.71 5.52 38.50
CA LEU A 528 14.61 5.76 39.44
C LEU A 528 14.18 4.53 40.25
N PHE A 529 14.33 3.33 39.69
CA PHE A 529 13.85 2.07 40.27
C PHE A 529 14.95 0.98 40.26
N PRO A 530 16.14 1.25 40.84
CA PRO A 530 17.27 0.32 40.81
C PRO A 530 16.97 -1.05 41.43
N GLU A 531 16.01 -1.12 42.34
CA GLU A 531 15.53 -2.35 42.99
C GLU A 531 14.76 -3.28 42.05
N THR A 532 14.21 -2.76 40.95
CA THR A 532 13.46 -3.54 39.96
C THR A 532 14.36 -4.21 38.91
N LEU A 533 15.65 -3.86 38.90
CA LEU A 533 16.62 -4.37 37.94
C LEU A 533 17.01 -5.82 38.23
N SER A 534 17.32 -6.57 37.18
CA SER A 534 17.83 -7.93 37.33
C SER A 534 19.22 -7.93 38.01
N PRO A 535 19.59 -9.00 38.74
CA PRO A 535 20.90 -9.07 39.40
C PRO A 535 22.09 -8.87 38.45
N VAL A 536 21.93 -9.29 37.19
CA VAL A 536 22.96 -9.12 36.15
C VAL A 536 23.15 -7.64 35.82
N ILE A 537 22.06 -6.89 35.66
CA ILE A 537 22.10 -5.47 35.34
C ILE A 537 22.65 -4.67 36.53
N GLN A 538 22.28 -5.06 37.76
CA GLN A 538 22.87 -4.47 38.97
C GLN A 538 24.39 -4.70 39.05
N GLN A 539 24.87 -5.91 38.73
CA GLN A 539 26.30 -6.20 38.66
C GLN A 539 27.00 -5.40 37.57
N ARG A 540 26.35 -5.21 36.42
CA ARG A 540 26.86 -4.40 35.31
C ARG A 540 27.05 -2.95 35.74
N ILE A 541 26.05 -2.35 36.40
CA ILE A 541 26.15 -0.99 36.97
C ILE A 541 27.25 -0.92 38.01
N ALA A 542 27.38 -1.93 38.88
CA ALA A 542 28.42 -1.98 39.91
C ALA A 542 29.86 -2.01 39.33
N ARG A 543 30.02 -2.46 38.08
CA ARG A 543 31.29 -2.41 37.33
C ARG A 543 31.53 -1.06 36.65
N GLY A 544 30.64 -0.08 36.81
CA GLY A 544 30.74 1.23 36.17
C GLY A 544 30.29 1.24 34.70
N LEU A 545 29.60 0.18 34.24
CA LEU A 545 29.06 0.12 32.89
C LEU A 545 27.65 0.74 32.84
N SER A 546 27.25 1.22 31.66
CA SER A 546 25.89 1.72 31.43
C SER A 546 24.85 0.65 31.77
N PRO A 547 23.74 1.00 32.45
CA PRO A 547 22.66 0.05 32.74
C PRO A 547 22.08 -0.58 31.47
N VAL A 548 22.04 0.20 30.39
CA VAL A 548 21.60 -0.27 29.08
C VAL A 548 22.81 -0.64 28.25
N ALA A 549 22.87 -1.89 27.82
CA ALA A 549 23.88 -2.37 26.88
C ALA A 549 23.65 -1.79 25.47
N THR A 550 24.72 -1.33 24.85
CA THR A 550 24.77 -0.95 23.44
C THR A 550 24.48 -2.16 22.55
N GLU A 551 24.14 -1.91 21.28
CA GLU A 551 23.89 -2.98 20.30
C GLU A 551 25.09 -3.93 20.15
N GLN A 552 26.31 -3.39 20.16
CA GLN A 552 27.55 -4.17 20.07
C GLN A 552 27.76 -5.06 21.29
N GLU A 553 27.47 -4.53 22.49
CA GLU A 553 27.54 -5.31 23.73
C GLU A 553 26.49 -6.42 23.77
N LYS A 554 25.28 -6.16 23.27
CA LYS A 554 24.22 -7.18 23.13
C LYS A 554 24.62 -8.28 22.15
N ASP A 555 25.11 -7.94 20.94
CA ASP A 555 25.56 -8.94 19.96
C ASP A 555 26.74 -9.78 20.51
N TYR A 556 27.67 -9.15 21.23
CA TYR A 556 28.78 -9.86 21.88
C TYR A 556 28.28 -10.82 22.98
N ASN A 557 27.33 -10.36 23.80
CA ASN A 557 26.66 -11.15 24.84
C ASN A 557 25.88 -12.33 24.26
N ASP A 558 25.13 -12.11 23.19
CA ASP A 558 24.26 -13.11 22.55
C ASP A 558 25.07 -14.22 21.87
N ARG A 559 26.29 -13.92 21.45
CA ARG A 559 27.27 -14.91 20.96
C ARG A 559 27.95 -15.72 22.07
N GLY A 560 27.66 -15.43 23.33
CA GLY A 560 28.25 -16.12 24.49
C GLY A 560 29.73 -15.81 24.71
N LEU A 561 30.26 -14.74 24.11
CA LEU A 561 31.67 -14.37 24.17
C LEU A 561 32.02 -13.58 25.45
N GLY A 562 31.03 -13.13 26.21
CA GLY A 562 31.24 -12.52 27.52
C GLY A 562 31.82 -13.51 28.53
N GLU A 563 32.96 -13.17 29.14
CA GLU A 563 33.58 -13.98 30.20
C GLU A 563 32.60 -14.28 31.35
N GLU A 564 31.65 -13.38 31.59
CA GLU A 564 30.59 -13.48 32.59
C GLU A 564 29.51 -14.54 32.28
N ASN A 565 29.37 -14.95 31.03
CA ASN A 565 28.21 -15.71 30.59
C ASN A 565 28.46 -17.21 30.41
N LYS A 566 29.72 -17.67 30.56
CA LYS A 566 30.12 -19.07 30.40
C LYS A 566 29.58 -19.72 29.10
N GLY A 567 29.49 -18.94 28.01
CA GLY A 567 28.99 -19.42 26.72
C GLY A 567 27.46 -19.35 26.50
N ASN A 568 26.68 -18.79 27.43
CA ASN A 568 25.23 -18.61 27.27
C ASN A 568 24.85 -17.15 26.96
N SER A 569 23.70 -16.89 26.35
CA SER A 569 23.17 -15.53 26.22
C SER A 569 22.50 -15.10 27.52
N VAL A 570 22.79 -13.90 28.03
CA VAL A 570 22.13 -13.34 29.21
C VAL A 570 21.16 -12.25 28.81
N ASP A 571 19.96 -12.25 29.39
CA ASP A 571 18.95 -11.23 29.13
C ASP A 571 19.32 -9.91 29.83
N LEU A 572 19.65 -8.90 29.04
CA LEU A 572 19.99 -7.55 29.48
C LEU A 572 18.82 -6.56 29.27
N THR A 573 17.59 -7.05 29.06
CA THR A 573 16.41 -6.20 28.91
C THR A 573 15.94 -5.64 30.25
N ILE A 574 15.51 -4.38 30.24
CA ILE A 574 14.92 -3.68 31.40
C ILE A 574 13.43 -3.52 31.12
N SER A 575 12.59 -3.98 32.05
CA SER A 575 11.15 -3.80 31.96
C SER A 575 10.78 -2.33 32.18
N LEU A 576 9.90 -1.79 31.33
CA LEU A 576 9.36 -0.43 31.47
C LEU A 576 8.16 -0.36 32.43
N GLU A 577 7.72 -1.51 32.98
CA GLU A 577 6.58 -1.57 33.89
C GLU A 577 6.66 -0.65 35.13
N PRO A 578 7.83 -0.43 35.76
CA PRO A 578 7.95 0.47 36.90
C PRO A 578 7.51 1.91 36.61
N LEU A 579 7.57 2.36 35.35
CA LEU A 579 7.12 3.70 34.95
C LEU A 579 5.63 3.95 35.24
N LYS A 580 4.82 2.88 35.35
CA LYS A 580 3.40 2.98 35.77
C LYS A 580 3.20 3.56 37.17
N SER A 581 4.23 3.49 38.02
CA SER A 581 4.18 3.96 39.40
C SER A 581 4.45 5.46 39.54
N LEU A 582 4.89 6.12 38.47
CA LEU A 582 5.15 7.56 38.47
C LEU A 582 3.87 8.35 38.74
N GLU A 583 3.95 9.35 39.61
CA GLU A 583 2.82 10.25 39.91
C GLU A 583 2.47 11.17 38.74
N LYS A 584 3.44 11.45 37.85
CA LYS A 584 3.27 12.19 36.60
C LYS A 584 3.88 11.38 35.46
N PRO A 585 3.16 11.19 34.34
CA PRO A 585 3.72 10.49 33.19
C PRO A 585 4.87 11.30 32.57
N ILE A 586 5.77 10.59 31.88
CA ILE A 586 6.85 11.22 31.11
C ILE A 586 6.21 11.91 29.90
N ARG A 587 6.50 13.21 29.72
CA ARG A 587 5.91 13.99 28.61
C ARG A 587 6.85 14.08 27.41
N LEU A 588 6.39 13.57 26.27
CA LEU A 588 7.04 13.67 24.96
C LEU A 588 6.30 14.67 24.07
N CYS A 589 6.97 15.77 23.72
CA CYS A 589 6.36 16.83 22.93
C CYS A 589 6.75 16.79 21.45
N TYR A 590 5.80 17.18 20.60
CA TYR A 590 5.99 17.43 19.17
C TYR A 590 5.56 18.86 18.82
N GLY A 591 6.31 19.51 17.93
CA GLY A 591 6.03 20.86 17.43
C GLY A 591 6.01 20.89 15.91
N LYS A 592 7.08 21.42 15.30
CA LYS A 592 7.21 21.57 13.84
C LYS A 592 7.12 20.25 13.05
N GLU A 593 7.47 19.12 13.67
CA GLU A 593 7.42 17.79 13.05
C GLU A 593 6.15 16.98 13.44
N TRP A 594 5.07 17.63 13.88
CA TRP A 594 3.82 16.95 14.26
C TRP A 594 3.29 15.99 13.17
N HIS A 595 3.43 16.35 11.90
CA HIS A 595 2.96 15.58 10.75
C HIS A 595 3.80 14.32 10.46
N ARG A 596 4.93 14.16 11.15
CA ARG A 596 5.79 12.96 11.11
C ARG A 596 5.71 12.13 12.37
N PHE A 597 4.86 12.50 13.33
CA PHE A 597 4.54 11.65 14.46
C PHE A 597 4.04 10.29 13.93
N PRO A 598 4.71 9.17 14.24
CA PRO A 598 4.33 7.89 13.66
C PRO A 598 2.98 7.37 14.17
N THR A 599 2.87 7.11 15.47
CA THR A 599 1.63 6.69 16.18
C THR A 599 1.95 6.30 17.63
N HIS A 600 0.95 6.36 18.52
CA HIS A 600 1.01 5.80 19.87
C HIS A 600 1.28 4.29 19.95
N PHE A 601 1.17 3.52 18.84
CA PHE A 601 1.65 2.13 18.84
C PHE A 601 3.17 2.02 18.99
N LEU A 602 3.92 3.05 18.58
CA LEU A 602 5.39 3.10 18.68
C LEU A 602 5.86 3.92 19.88
N VAL A 603 4.93 4.46 20.66
CA VAL A 603 5.21 5.15 21.91
C VAL A 603 4.99 4.17 23.06
N PRO A 604 5.97 4.00 23.95
CA PRO A 604 5.85 3.15 25.13
C PRO A 604 4.63 3.50 25.96
N ALA A 605 4.12 2.50 26.68
CA ALA A 605 3.04 2.77 27.61
C ALA A 605 3.53 3.74 28.71
N ASP A 606 2.61 4.55 29.24
CA ASP A 606 2.89 5.50 30.33
C ASP A 606 3.70 6.75 29.94
N VAL A 607 3.92 6.96 28.63
CA VAL A 607 4.36 8.23 28.05
C VAL A 607 3.14 9.03 27.57
N GLU A 608 3.10 10.31 27.91
CA GLU A 608 2.10 11.28 27.44
C GLU A 608 2.67 12.04 26.24
N VAL A 609 1.95 12.06 25.11
CA VAL A 609 2.37 12.80 23.91
C VAL A 609 1.57 14.08 23.80
N GLU A 610 2.25 15.21 23.68
CA GLU A 610 1.61 16.54 23.65
C GLU A 610 2.12 17.40 22.51
N TRP A 611 1.30 18.38 22.11
CA TRP A 611 1.67 19.37 21.10
C TRP A 611 2.23 20.63 21.74
N ILE A 612 3.34 21.15 21.21
CA ILE A 612 3.76 22.52 21.46
C ILE A 612 3.38 23.40 20.27
N LYS A 613 3.12 24.68 20.51
CA LYS A 613 2.78 25.63 19.45
C LYS A 613 3.92 25.71 18.43
N SER A 614 3.59 25.46 17.16
CA SER A 614 4.50 25.58 16.00
C SER A 614 4.03 26.71 15.06
N GLN A 615 4.65 26.87 13.89
CA GLN A 615 4.16 27.82 12.88
C GLN A 615 2.89 27.33 12.18
N PHE A 616 2.52 26.07 12.34
CA PHE A 616 1.29 25.53 11.79
C PHE A 616 0.08 26.26 12.39
N THR A 617 -0.82 26.72 11.51
CA THR A 617 -2.05 27.46 11.88
C THR A 617 -3.31 26.73 11.42
N GLY A 618 -3.20 25.43 11.14
CA GLY A 618 -4.33 24.55 10.87
C GLY A 618 -4.81 23.84 12.13
N ILE A 619 -5.85 23.03 11.99
CA ILE A 619 -6.37 22.23 13.11
C ILE A 619 -5.46 21.02 13.36
N LEU A 620 -5.00 20.87 14.60
CA LEU A 620 -4.31 19.66 15.06
C LEU A 620 -5.31 18.66 15.66
N PRO A 621 -4.98 17.36 15.69
CA PRO A 621 -5.81 16.39 16.39
C PRO A 621 -5.69 16.58 17.91
N LYS A 622 -6.76 16.25 18.64
CA LYS A 622 -6.87 16.41 20.10
C LYS A 622 -7.03 15.05 20.74
N HIS A 623 -6.52 14.81 21.95
CA HIS A 623 -6.74 13.55 22.66
C HIS A 623 -8.22 13.15 22.71
N PHE A 624 -8.52 11.86 22.57
CA PHE A 624 -9.88 11.37 22.82
C PHE A 624 -10.31 11.69 24.26
N ASP A 625 -11.53 12.20 24.44
CA ASP A 625 -12.08 12.47 25.77
C ASP A 625 -12.44 11.17 26.50
N VAL A 626 -11.45 10.60 27.17
CA VAL A 626 -11.62 9.41 28.00
C VAL A 626 -12.12 9.73 29.41
N ASP A 627 -12.06 11.01 29.82
CA ASP A 627 -12.38 11.51 31.16
C ASP A 627 -13.83 11.87 31.36
N ALA A 628 -14.62 11.77 30.29
CA ALA A 628 -16.02 12.14 30.30
C ALA A 628 -16.28 13.62 30.61
N SER A 629 -15.36 14.49 30.20
CA SER A 629 -15.47 15.94 30.35
C SER A 629 -16.47 16.58 29.38
N SER A 630 -16.63 15.98 28.20
CA SER A 630 -17.45 16.46 27.10
C SER A 630 -18.83 15.81 27.07
N THR A 631 -19.78 16.50 26.47
CA THR A 631 -21.15 16.01 26.27
C THR A 631 -21.17 14.76 25.39
N ILE A 632 -22.11 13.87 25.69
CA ILE A 632 -22.35 12.66 24.89
C ILE A 632 -23.42 13.01 23.85
N GLN A 633 -23.20 12.60 22.60
CA GLN A 633 -24.22 12.64 21.56
C GLN A 633 -25.42 11.78 22.01
N GLU A 634 -26.56 12.44 22.22
CA GLU A 634 -27.80 11.76 22.61
C GLU A 634 -28.19 10.71 21.56
N PRO A 635 -28.45 9.46 21.97
CA PRO A 635 -28.79 8.39 21.05
C PRO A 635 -30.16 8.65 20.43
N ASP A 636 -30.23 8.61 19.10
CA ASP A 636 -31.50 8.67 18.38
C ASP A 636 -32.33 7.40 18.57
N LEU A 637 -33.57 7.39 18.08
CA LEU A 637 -34.48 6.23 18.24
C LEU A 637 -33.87 4.94 17.69
N VAL A 638 -33.16 5.00 16.56
CA VAL A 638 -32.53 3.83 15.94
C VAL A 638 -31.40 3.32 16.81
N THR A 639 -30.54 4.21 17.29
CA THR A 639 -29.42 3.92 18.18
C THR A 639 -29.92 3.35 19.49
N ARG A 640 -30.96 3.90 20.12
CA ARG A 640 -31.56 3.33 21.35
C ARG A 640 -32.08 1.91 21.12
N THR A 641 -32.65 1.64 19.95
CA THR A 641 -33.11 0.30 19.59
C THR A 641 -31.93 -0.66 19.39
N LEU A 642 -30.85 -0.19 18.76
CA LEU A 642 -29.62 -0.97 18.60
C LEU A 642 -28.88 -1.16 19.94
N ASP A 643 -28.90 -0.18 20.84
CA ASP A 643 -28.33 -0.25 22.20
C ASP A 643 -29.16 -1.12 23.15
N ALA A 644 -30.40 -1.48 22.78
CA ALA A 644 -31.16 -2.52 23.47
C ALA A 644 -30.60 -3.92 23.19
N THR A 645 -29.72 -4.06 22.18
CA THR A 645 -28.81 -5.22 22.10
C THR A 645 -27.75 -5.10 23.21
N PRO A 646 -27.15 -6.19 23.69
CA PRO A 646 -26.39 -6.11 24.93
C PRO A 646 -25.16 -5.20 24.74
N ALA A 647 -24.82 -4.42 25.76
CA ALA A 647 -23.80 -3.36 25.76
C ALA A 647 -22.38 -3.77 25.24
N TRP A 648 -22.14 -5.06 25.00
CA TRP A 648 -20.94 -5.54 24.29
C TRP A 648 -20.92 -5.24 22.78
N ALA A 649 -22.04 -4.80 22.17
CA ALA A 649 -22.09 -4.53 20.73
C ALA A 649 -21.09 -3.44 20.28
N TRP A 650 -20.89 -2.39 21.10
CA TRP A 650 -19.83 -1.40 20.91
C TRP A 650 -19.32 -0.85 22.27
N PRO A 651 -18.35 -1.52 22.90
CA PRO A 651 -17.88 -1.19 24.26
C PRO A 651 -17.27 0.21 24.42
N TRP A 652 -16.91 0.86 23.32
CA TRP A 652 -16.27 2.18 23.31
C TRP A 652 -17.26 3.34 23.18
N SER A 653 -18.56 3.08 23.23
CA SER A 653 -19.62 4.10 23.09
C SER A 653 -19.47 5.26 24.08
N SER A 654 -18.92 5.00 25.27
CA SER A 654 -18.63 6.02 26.29
C SER A 654 -17.54 7.02 25.89
N VAL A 655 -16.77 6.76 24.83
CA VAL A 655 -15.73 7.65 24.31
C VAL A 655 -16.05 8.10 22.89
N THR A 656 -16.44 7.17 21.99
CA THR A 656 -16.64 7.48 20.57
C THR A 656 -17.86 8.37 20.30
N ARG A 657 -18.82 8.43 21.24
CA ARG A 657 -20.02 9.28 21.14
C ARG A 657 -19.83 10.67 21.75
N ARG A 658 -18.63 11.02 22.23
CA ARG A 658 -18.40 12.34 22.84
C ARG A 658 -18.16 13.41 21.79
N VAL A 659 -18.79 14.56 22.00
CA VAL A 659 -18.63 15.75 21.16
C VAL A 659 -17.73 16.73 21.90
N GLN A 660 -16.43 16.69 21.58
CA GLN A 660 -15.46 17.62 22.15
C GLN A 660 -15.61 19.01 21.54
N SER A 661 -15.40 20.05 22.35
CA SER A 661 -15.31 21.44 21.89
C SER A 661 -14.03 21.69 21.10
N GLY A 662 -14.03 22.76 20.28
CA GLY A 662 -12.85 23.18 19.50
C GLY A 662 -12.58 22.32 18.27
N PHE A 663 -13.56 21.55 17.77
CA PHE A 663 -13.47 20.94 16.44
C PHE A 663 -14.19 21.81 15.40
N ASN A 664 -13.57 21.97 14.23
CA ASN A 664 -14.12 22.74 13.11
C ASN A 664 -13.80 22.05 11.77
N ASP A 665 -14.67 22.21 10.77
CA ASP A 665 -14.49 21.66 9.41
C ASP A 665 -13.82 22.65 8.44
N LEU A 666 -13.18 23.69 8.99
CA LEU A 666 -12.55 24.79 8.25
C LEU A 666 -11.02 24.83 8.43
N ASN A 667 -10.43 23.76 8.98
CA ASN A 667 -9.00 23.65 9.24
C ASN A 667 -8.43 24.89 9.97
N LYS A 668 -9.21 25.45 10.90
CA LYS A 668 -8.79 26.60 11.70
C LYS A 668 -8.01 26.12 12.91
N GLU A 669 -6.94 26.84 13.24
CA GLU A 669 -6.18 26.63 14.46
C GLU A 669 -7.05 26.76 15.71
N GLU A 670 -6.74 25.92 16.69
CA GLU A 670 -7.40 25.85 17.99
C GLU A 670 -6.33 25.75 19.07
N PHE A 671 -6.37 26.64 20.07
CA PHE A 671 -5.27 26.81 21.03
C PHE A 671 -5.32 25.86 22.24
N ASP A 672 -6.42 25.15 22.41
CA ASP A 672 -6.67 24.22 23.54
C ASP A 672 -5.88 22.91 23.47
N ARG A 673 -5.09 22.72 22.41
CA ARG A 673 -4.28 21.51 22.16
C ARG A 673 -2.81 21.68 22.53
N TYR A 674 -2.39 22.90 22.84
CA TYR A 674 -0.98 23.21 23.06
C TYR A 674 -0.61 23.21 24.54
N VAL A 675 0.52 22.58 24.86
CA VAL A 675 1.20 22.73 26.15
C VAL A 675 2.38 23.67 26.02
N HIS A 676 2.80 24.25 27.15
CA HIS A 676 4.01 25.07 27.18
C HIS A 676 5.26 24.19 27.08
N VAL A 677 6.26 24.63 26.32
CA VAL A 677 7.48 23.85 26.04
C VAL A 677 8.28 23.48 27.31
N SER A 678 8.21 24.30 28.36
CA SER A 678 8.88 23.99 29.65
C SER A 678 8.25 22.82 30.40
N SER A 679 7.03 22.39 30.02
CA SER A 679 6.38 21.24 30.62
C SER A 679 6.82 19.91 30.00
N CYS A 680 7.58 19.96 28.90
CA CYS A 680 8.05 18.79 28.18
C CYS A 680 9.32 18.22 28.83
N ASP A 681 9.32 16.92 29.11
CA ASP A 681 10.53 16.19 29.53
C ASP A 681 11.39 15.85 28.32
N TYR A 682 10.74 15.50 27.22
CA TYR A 682 11.37 15.19 25.95
C TYR A 682 10.70 16.00 24.83
N LEU A 683 11.48 16.35 23.81
CA LEU A 683 11.02 17.11 22.65
C LEU A 683 11.62 16.51 21.37
N VAL A 684 10.79 16.28 20.37
CA VAL A 684 11.25 15.92 19.03
C VAL A 684 11.51 17.19 18.21
N ASP A 685 12.71 17.28 17.64
CA ASP A 685 13.19 18.44 16.90
C ASP A 685 13.92 18.02 15.61
N LEU A 686 13.60 18.66 14.49
CA LEU A 686 14.38 18.55 13.25
C LEU A 686 15.28 19.79 13.11
N ASP A 687 16.58 19.63 13.32
CA ASP A 687 17.56 20.70 13.16
C ASP A 687 18.13 20.73 11.74
N LEU A 688 17.97 21.88 11.08
CA LEU A 688 18.39 22.11 9.69
C LEU A 688 19.36 23.30 9.65
N PRO A 689 20.64 23.11 10.03
CA PRO A 689 21.59 24.20 10.24
C PRO A 689 21.78 25.06 8.99
N HIS A 690 21.83 24.46 7.81
CA HIS A 690 22.00 25.16 6.55
C HIS A 690 20.87 26.15 6.22
N ARG A 691 19.63 25.92 6.71
CA ARG A 691 18.54 26.88 6.53
C ARG A 691 18.79 28.21 7.24
N SER A 692 19.53 28.18 8.36
CA SER A 692 19.90 29.39 9.11
C SER A 692 20.94 30.25 8.39
N LEU A 693 21.65 29.70 7.41
CA LEU A 693 22.64 30.40 6.60
C LEU A 693 22.01 31.06 5.36
N ALA A 694 20.73 30.79 5.07
CA ALA A 694 20.05 31.36 3.92
C ALA A 694 19.81 32.87 4.10
N SER A 695 20.00 33.64 3.03
CA SER A 695 19.72 35.08 3.02
C SER A 695 18.26 35.34 3.37
N GLY A 696 18.00 36.11 4.43
CA GLY A 696 16.64 36.41 4.90
C GLY A 696 16.08 35.42 5.92
N PHE A 697 16.87 34.47 6.42
CA PHE A 697 16.45 33.63 7.54
C PHE A 697 16.12 34.48 8.76
N LYS A 698 14.92 34.27 9.30
CA LYS A 698 14.47 34.84 10.57
C LYS A 698 13.97 33.69 11.42
N GLU A 699 14.63 33.46 12.56
CA GLU A 699 14.26 32.35 13.43
C GLU A 699 12.82 32.53 13.92
N SER A 700 12.04 31.46 13.82
CA SER A 700 10.66 31.42 14.28
C SER A 700 10.61 31.45 15.80
N ILE A 701 9.76 32.29 16.37
CA ILE A 701 9.48 32.28 17.81
C ILE A 701 8.90 30.92 18.24
N ASN A 702 8.04 30.32 17.40
CA ASN A 702 7.33 29.06 17.69
C ASN A 702 8.10 27.81 17.21
N GLU A 703 9.13 27.98 16.38
CA GLU A 703 9.93 26.86 15.86
C GLU A 703 11.43 27.18 15.94
N PRO A 704 11.96 27.50 17.14
CA PRO A 704 13.38 27.72 17.30
C PRO A 704 14.15 26.42 17.06
N ARG A 705 15.47 26.55 16.88
CA ARG A 705 16.38 25.41 16.81
C ARG A 705 16.61 24.85 18.21
N TYR A 706 15.69 24.03 18.72
CA TYR A 706 15.79 23.50 20.08
C TYR A 706 17.06 22.69 20.30
N ALA A 707 17.49 21.93 19.29
CA ALA A 707 18.72 21.12 19.36
C ALA A 707 20.00 21.93 19.60
N THR A 708 20.02 23.24 19.30
CA THR A 708 21.19 24.11 19.55
C THR A 708 21.16 24.77 20.92
N LYS A 709 20.04 24.69 21.65
CA LYS A 709 19.88 25.29 22.99
C LYS A 709 20.40 24.35 24.07
N SER A 710 21.71 24.10 24.05
CA SER A 710 22.40 23.15 24.94
C SER A 710 22.28 23.46 26.44
N HIS A 711 21.87 24.68 26.82
CA HIS A 711 21.61 25.00 28.22
C HIS A 711 20.30 24.39 28.74
N HIS A 712 19.32 24.12 27.86
CA HIS A 712 18.02 23.55 28.22
C HIS A 712 17.84 22.12 27.73
N TRP A 713 18.50 21.73 26.63
CA TRP A 713 18.25 20.47 25.95
C TRP A 713 19.52 19.66 25.75
N ASP A 714 19.47 18.38 26.13
CA ASP A 714 20.45 17.37 25.75
C ASP A 714 19.98 16.61 24.51
N ARG A 715 20.86 16.40 23.53
CA ARG A 715 20.57 15.55 22.37
C ARG A 715 20.72 14.08 22.80
N VAL A 716 19.61 13.36 22.97
CA VAL A 716 19.63 11.95 23.39
C VAL A 716 19.99 11.05 22.22
N PHE A 717 19.29 11.23 21.10
CA PHE A 717 19.56 10.51 19.85
C PHE A 717 19.17 11.39 18.66
N CYS A 718 19.95 11.32 17.59
CA CYS A 718 19.70 12.05 16.36
C CYS A 718 19.96 11.14 15.15
N GLY A 719 19.01 11.09 14.23
CA GLY A 719 19.14 10.43 12.93
C GLY A 719 19.28 11.45 11.80
N ALA A 720 20.01 11.09 10.75
CA ALA A 720 20.12 11.93 9.56
C ALA A 720 18.76 12.03 8.83
N PHE A 721 18.41 13.22 8.37
CA PHE A 721 17.15 13.49 7.67
C PHE A 721 17.39 14.39 6.46
N LEU A 722 16.96 13.97 5.27
CA LEU A 722 17.24 14.72 4.03
C LEU A 722 16.36 15.97 3.90
N ASP A 723 16.98 17.12 3.73
CA ASP A 723 16.28 18.35 3.35
C ASP A 723 16.11 18.43 1.83
N ALA A 724 14.99 17.93 1.32
CA ALA A 724 14.73 17.88 -0.11
C ALA A 724 14.69 19.27 -0.77
N GLU A 725 14.33 20.31 -0.02
CA GLU A 725 14.19 21.69 -0.52
C GLU A 725 15.56 22.33 -0.76
N PHE A 726 16.46 22.23 0.22
CA PHE A 726 17.81 22.78 0.14
C PHE A 726 18.80 21.88 -0.61
N SER A 727 18.43 20.64 -0.92
CA SER A 727 19.23 19.71 -1.72
C SER A 727 19.21 20.00 -3.24
N ARG A 728 18.82 21.22 -3.64
CA ARG A 728 18.83 21.67 -5.05
C ARG A 728 20.20 22.31 -5.36
N PRO A 729 20.82 22.01 -6.51
CA PRO A 729 22.15 22.53 -6.80
C PRO A 729 22.11 24.05 -6.98
N VAL A 730 23.08 24.74 -6.38
CA VAL A 730 23.33 26.16 -6.62
C VAL A 730 23.87 26.30 -8.04
N ALA A 731 23.19 27.06 -8.90
CA ALA A 731 23.61 27.26 -10.28
C ALA A 731 24.66 28.36 -10.35
N ASP A 732 25.89 28.04 -10.79
CA ASP A 732 26.91 29.06 -11.07
C ASP A 732 26.47 29.89 -12.30
N PRO A 733 26.40 31.23 -12.22
CA PRO A 733 26.10 32.08 -13.37
C PRO A 733 26.96 31.79 -14.60
N ARG A 734 28.23 31.39 -14.39
CA ARG A 734 29.23 31.10 -15.44
C ARG A 734 29.02 29.75 -16.13
N ASP A 735 28.24 28.84 -15.52
CA ASP A 735 27.98 27.54 -16.12
C ASP A 735 27.10 27.67 -17.38
N SER A 736 27.44 26.87 -18.39
CA SER A 736 26.62 26.74 -19.59
C SER A 736 25.22 26.20 -19.23
N LEU A 737 24.22 26.51 -20.06
CA LEU A 737 22.86 26.00 -19.89
C LEU A 737 22.82 24.45 -19.83
N PHE A 738 23.64 23.79 -20.64
CA PHE A 738 23.75 22.34 -20.65
C PHE A 738 24.32 21.81 -19.32
N THR A 739 25.40 22.42 -18.82
CA THR A 739 26.01 22.05 -17.53
C THR A 739 25.01 22.19 -16.39
N LYS A 740 24.27 23.31 -16.35
CA LYS A 740 23.20 23.55 -15.36
C LYS A 740 22.10 22.50 -15.43
N ALA A 741 21.68 22.11 -16.64
CA ALA A 741 20.66 21.09 -16.83
C ALA A 741 21.15 19.71 -16.33
N VAL A 742 22.38 19.32 -16.67
CA VAL A 742 22.98 18.06 -16.22
C VAL A 742 23.11 18.02 -14.70
N GLN A 743 23.64 19.07 -14.07
CA GLN A 743 23.75 19.16 -12.61
C GLN A 743 22.39 19.04 -11.92
N LYS A 744 21.35 19.71 -12.43
CA LYS A 744 19.99 19.62 -11.90
C LYS A 744 19.43 18.20 -11.98
N VAL A 745 19.64 17.52 -13.11
CA VAL A 745 19.19 16.13 -13.29
C VAL A 745 19.94 15.19 -12.35
N VAL A 746 21.27 15.28 -12.27
CA VAL A 746 22.09 14.42 -11.40
C VAL A 746 21.72 14.62 -9.93
N ALA A 747 21.60 15.87 -9.47
CA ALA A 747 21.16 16.16 -8.11
C ALA A 747 19.74 15.66 -7.83
N ALA A 748 18.82 15.75 -8.81
CA ALA A 748 17.48 15.19 -8.67
C ALA A 748 17.50 13.65 -8.55
N LEU A 749 18.39 12.98 -9.27
CA LEU A 749 18.58 11.53 -9.14
C LEU A 749 19.12 11.14 -7.76
N HIS A 750 20.09 11.88 -7.20
CA HIS A 750 20.61 11.66 -5.84
C HIS A 750 19.55 11.89 -4.74
N ARG A 751 18.61 12.82 -4.94
CA ARG A 751 17.48 13.01 -4.01
C ARG A 751 16.43 11.91 -4.15
N ALA A 752 16.14 11.50 -5.38
CA ALA A 752 15.08 10.55 -5.68
C ALA A 752 15.46 9.10 -5.34
N PHE A 753 16.71 8.71 -5.64
CA PHE A 753 17.20 7.34 -5.55
C PHE A 753 18.40 7.27 -4.60
N TRP A 754 18.59 6.11 -3.95
CA TRP A 754 19.81 5.85 -3.21
C TRP A 754 20.98 5.67 -4.18
N LEU A 755 21.90 6.63 -4.18
CA LEU A 755 23.13 6.57 -4.97
C LEU A 755 24.34 6.68 -4.02
N PRO A 756 25.49 6.05 -4.35
CA PRO A 756 26.69 6.17 -3.54
C PRO A 756 27.10 7.63 -3.36
N LYS A 757 27.46 8.02 -2.13
CA LYS A 757 27.88 9.40 -1.83
C LYS A 757 29.11 9.85 -2.65
N SER A 758 29.94 8.89 -3.08
CA SER A 758 31.11 9.12 -3.93
C SER A 758 30.77 9.45 -5.37
N TRP A 759 29.53 9.24 -5.82
CA TRP A 759 29.12 9.61 -7.18
C TRP A 759 29.06 11.14 -7.33
N PRO A 760 29.53 11.67 -8.48
CA PRO A 760 29.57 13.11 -8.71
C PRO A 760 28.16 13.71 -8.75
N GLY A 761 28.08 15.01 -8.45
CA GLY A 761 26.83 15.78 -8.49
C GLY A 761 25.85 15.48 -7.36
N ASN A 762 26.30 14.82 -6.27
CA ASN A 762 25.54 14.74 -5.04
C ASN A 762 25.45 16.14 -4.40
N ALA A 763 24.23 16.68 -4.34
CA ALA A 763 23.93 17.96 -3.70
C ALA A 763 23.00 17.77 -2.49
N ASN A 764 22.88 16.55 -1.97
CA ASN A 764 22.01 16.26 -0.84
C ASN A 764 22.53 16.92 0.43
N VAL A 765 21.65 17.65 1.09
CA VAL A 765 21.89 18.32 2.37
C VAL A 765 21.03 17.67 3.43
N TYR A 766 21.64 17.31 4.55
CA TYR A 766 20.99 16.60 5.64
C TYR A 766 20.91 17.48 6.88
N GLY A 767 19.83 17.33 7.64
CA GLY A 767 19.71 17.78 9.02
C GLY A 767 19.66 16.60 9.99
N ASP A 768 19.49 16.94 11.26
CA ASP A 768 19.41 15.99 12.36
C ASP A 768 17.99 15.95 12.92
N TYR A 769 17.31 14.82 12.79
CA TYR A 769 16.02 14.55 13.43
C TYR A 769 16.29 13.92 14.80
N CYS A 770 16.04 14.68 15.86
CA CYS A 770 16.48 14.35 17.21
C CYS A 770 15.32 14.18 18.18
N ILE A 771 15.54 13.34 19.19
CA ILE A 771 14.87 13.45 20.48
C ILE A 771 15.80 14.14 21.46
N LEU A 772 15.27 15.21 22.06
CA LEU A 772 15.93 16.05 23.02
C LEU A 772 15.37 15.75 24.41
N ARG A 773 16.22 15.75 25.43
CA ARG A 773 15.82 15.67 26.84
C ARG A 773 15.98 17.03 27.49
N ASN A 774 14.97 17.45 28.23
CA ASN A 774 15.01 18.67 29.01
C ASN A 774 15.95 18.48 30.22
N ARG A 775 16.91 19.39 30.40
CA ARG A 775 17.85 19.38 31.53
C ARG A 775 17.20 19.69 32.87
N ASP A 776 16.12 20.45 32.84
CA ASP A 776 15.34 20.78 34.03
C ASP A 776 14.35 19.66 34.40
N SER A 777 14.29 18.58 33.60
CA SER A 777 13.45 17.42 33.88
C SER A 777 13.95 16.63 35.09
N THR A 778 13.01 16.07 35.85
CA THR A 778 13.31 15.13 36.94
C THR A 778 13.92 13.82 36.44
N PHE A 779 13.90 13.56 35.13
CA PHE A 779 14.42 12.35 34.50
C PHE A 779 15.86 12.49 33.96
N GLN A 780 16.58 13.57 34.32
CA GLN A 780 17.98 13.76 33.94
C GLN A 780 18.90 12.66 34.54
N PRO A 781 20.03 12.31 33.89
CA PRO A 781 20.96 11.32 34.42
C PRO A 781 21.52 11.77 35.77
N ALA A 782 21.74 10.81 36.68
CA ALA A 782 22.45 11.09 37.91
C ALA A 782 23.83 11.68 37.58
N ALA A 783 24.18 12.83 38.17
CA ALA A 783 25.51 13.41 38.01
C ALA A 783 26.54 12.34 38.39
N ILE A 784 27.42 11.97 37.45
CA ILE A 784 28.56 11.11 37.74
C ILE A 784 29.29 11.79 38.89
N LYS A 785 29.25 11.20 40.08
CA LYS A 785 30.13 11.60 41.17
C LYS A 785 31.53 11.27 40.68
N THR A 786 32.18 12.22 40.01
CA THR A 786 33.63 12.21 39.82
C THR A 786 34.20 12.17 41.23
N GLN A 787 34.51 10.96 41.69
CA GLN A 787 35.42 10.77 42.80
C GLN A 787 36.74 11.37 42.32
N THR A 788 36.99 12.61 42.72
CA THR A 788 38.34 13.17 42.74
C THR A 788 39.26 12.11 43.34
N PRO A 789 40.31 11.68 42.64
CA PRO A 789 41.28 10.77 43.25
C PRO A 789 41.80 11.49 44.50
N ARG A 790 41.62 10.87 45.67
CA ARG A 790 42.29 11.34 46.88
C ARG A 790 43.79 11.28 46.59
N ALA A 791 44.44 12.42 46.81
CA ALA A 791 45.85 12.69 46.56
C ALA A 791 46.80 11.66 47.19
#